data_AF-A0A6J5CZ21-F1
#
_entry.id   AF-A0A6J5CZ21-F1
#
_cell.length_a   1.000
_cell.length_b   1.000
_cell.length_c   1.000
_cell.angle_alpha   90.00
_cell.angle_beta   90.00
_cell.angle_gamma   90.00
#
_symmetry.space_group_name_H-M   'P 1'
#
loop_
_entity.id
_entity.type
_entity.pdbx_description
1 polymer ?
#
loop_
_entity_poly.entity_id
_entity_poly.type
_entity_poly.pdbx_seq_one_letter_code
_entity_poly.pdbx_strand_id
1 'polypeptide(L)'
;MTRSQEAARERAAARCAGAVTAGLALLLLAVPLVLLAPFSRVERIARIGRAGRPFRMWRLAPRGAGPHPVRARFGVDAWPALLNVVCGQMAWVGPRALAGVDAEPAGLGEQRLAVRPGLMSLWSLRRRTLIDYGTEWQADLEYLRDRGARRDLGIAVRHVLLALMTGVAGRHAAPDDVTIVDVRFDNLSMQDAIARIQDRLDADAPPAQVCFVNPACVNVAARHRRYRAILRRAALVLPDGIGIKIAGDLLSTPLRQNVNGTDLFPRLCAALEGSGHGIFLLGGKPGVAQTMAGRIAQQYPGLSIAGCRHGYFDPHDATAAREVVDAVRASGARLLLVAMGVPVQEQFIARHLDAFGVKVAMGVGGLFDFMSGATPRAPAWLRELGGEWLFRLAIEPGRMWKRYLIGNASFLARIALQQLGWRRRIVCRIVGADEFAAPPPTVRAGRRCILFATRPAPDDFPVPAGTPAALLPVGATTALEQVLQNLAVAGCSHVDLVVSDAPDTFRALVGDGQRWGLDLHLHLSASASHPYDWLYRIGAGATDHTVLVGHAEIVPGAPTLARLYDDPALLVEPRDAGGTHWLGWGGASRDAAGRTNVALDADALHRLLERALPSRMADGGEFVRVDSMAGWMRAQAAGLTAVAAGGMPSHYRAEAWGGRGAQCRIAPDAVIRGPVLIGERCLIGSGAEIGPNVVIGDDVILGTGTSLRDTTVLPGVYVGPGLSLDGAVVGPASLYSARWRAKLAFRSGDAVIAPLLAPTGQQGAGLPGRLAALALATLLAPFAAAVAATRFGREGGHVWTHESVVTGWDAASAAWIERPIRVPRKGYGKCRGRVLSMFGNALDVAAGVRNWIGPRPRSAAQLAMLPRDWQMLLGARPPGWLNTPVLAAGIGPDAPDDALPPDDPLVSEIQAAADLYGIATRRPFQLLRMLIAALRLKFA
;
A
#
# COMPACT_ATOMS: atom_id res chain seq x y z
N MET A 1 -34.73 0.87 60.46
CA MET A 1 -34.92 0.03 59.26
C MET A 1 -33.85 -1.03 59.23
N THR A 2 -34.12 -2.22 58.71
CA THR A 2 -33.12 -3.31 58.59
C THR A 2 -32.34 -3.20 57.28
N ARG A 3 -31.12 -3.75 57.22
CA ARG A 3 -30.28 -3.83 55.99
C ARG A 3 -31.03 -4.45 54.79
N SER A 4 -32.03 -5.31 55.03
CA SER A 4 -32.86 -5.88 53.96
C SER A 4 -33.86 -4.88 53.37
N GLN A 5 -34.43 -3.96 54.16
CA GLN A 5 -35.30 -2.89 53.68
C GLN A 5 -34.52 -1.84 52.88
N GLU A 6 -33.31 -1.51 53.33
CA GLU A 6 -32.41 -0.58 52.65
C GLU A 6 -31.96 -1.11 51.29
N ALA A 7 -31.44 -2.34 51.26
CA ALA A 7 -31.11 -3.04 50.02
C ALA A 7 -32.35 -3.27 49.12
N ALA A 8 -33.57 -3.36 49.67
CA ALA A 8 -34.79 -3.41 48.87
C ALA A 8 -35.12 -2.06 48.22
N ARG A 9 -34.93 -0.93 48.93
CA ARG A 9 -35.10 0.42 48.38
C ARG A 9 -34.08 0.72 47.29
N GLU A 10 -32.80 0.39 47.48
CA GLU A 10 -31.78 0.53 46.42
C GLU A 10 -32.15 -0.29 45.17
N ARG A 11 -32.57 -1.55 45.36
CA ARG A 11 -33.02 -2.43 44.27
C ARG A 11 -34.30 -1.93 43.60
N ALA A 12 -35.11 -1.09 44.24
CA ALA A 12 -36.25 -0.44 43.63
C ALA A 12 -35.81 0.80 42.83
N ALA A 13 -35.01 1.69 43.43
CA ALA A 13 -34.47 2.89 42.78
C ALA A 13 -33.69 2.54 41.50
N ALA A 14 -32.82 1.52 41.55
CA ALA A 14 -32.08 1.05 40.38
C ALA A 14 -32.96 0.48 39.26
N ARG A 15 -34.14 -0.10 39.58
CA ARG A 15 -35.12 -0.52 38.57
C ARG A 15 -35.78 0.69 37.91
N CYS A 16 -36.21 1.67 38.70
CA CYS A 16 -36.85 2.88 38.18
C CYS A 16 -35.88 3.68 37.29
N ALA A 17 -34.64 3.89 37.74
CA ALA A 17 -33.59 4.52 36.94
C ALA A 17 -33.29 3.74 35.65
N GLY A 18 -33.22 2.41 35.71
CA GLY A 18 -33.04 1.54 34.55
C GLY A 18 -34.19 1.62 33.54
N ALA A 19 -35.44 1.69 34.01
CA ALA A 19 -36.62 1.82 33.16
C ALA A 19 -36.72 3.23 32.52
N VAL A 20 -36.48 4.30 33.29
CA VAL A 20 -36.48 5.68 32.77
C VAL A 20 -35.41 5.88 31.71
N THR A 21 -34.17 5.42 31.96
CA THR A 21 -33.09 5.49 30.97
C THR A 21 -33.36 4.64 29.73
N ALA A 22 -33.97 3.45 29.87
CA ALA A 22 -34.38 2.64 28.72
C ALA A 22 -35.53 3.28 27.92
N GLY A 23 -36.46 3.99 28.57
CA GLY A 23 -37.51 4.78 27.92
C GLY A 23 -36.95 5.96 27.13
N LEU A 24 -36.03 6.73 27.72
CA LEU A 24 -35.32 7.82 27.03
C LEU A 24 -34.50 7.31 25.83
N ALA A 25 -33.83 6.16 25.98
CA ALA A 25 -33.13 5.51 24.88
C ALA A 25 -34.10 5.07 23.77
N LEU A 26 -35.26 4.49 24.10
CA LEU A 26 -36.29 4.14 23.12
C LEU A 26 -36.83 5.35 22.36
N LEU A 27 -37.02 6.51 23.03
CA LEU A 27 -37.43 7.75 22.37
C LEU A 27 -36.38 8.27 21.39
N LEU A 28 -35.11 8.32 21.80
CA LEU A 28 -33.99 8.73 20.92
C LEU A 28 -33.80 7.77 19.73
N LEU A 29 -34.07 6.48 19.92
CA LEU A 29 -33.94 5.46 18.89
C LEU A 29 -35.21 5.26 18.06
N ALA A 30 -36.33 5.92 18.39
CA ALA A 30 -37.62 5.74 17.72
C ALA A 30 -37.55 6.05 16.22
N VAL A 31 -36.94 7.17 15.83
CA VAL A 31 -36.77 7.55 14.41
C VAL A 31 -35.90 6.53 13.65
N PRO A 32 -34.69 6.16 14.13
CA PRO A 32 -33.94 5.02 13.57
C PRO A 32 -34.73 3.70 13.47
N LEU A 33 -35.53 3.35 14.48
CA LEU A 33 -36.32 2.12 14.49
C LEU A 33 -37.45 2.15 13.44
N VAL A 34 -38.11 3.30 13.24
CA VAL A 34 -39.12 3.51 12.19
C VAL A 34 -38.49 3.45 10.79
N LEU A 35 -37.33 4.11 10.58
CA LEU A 35 -36.60 4.05 9.31
C LEU A 35 -36.13 2.62 8.96
N LEU A 36 -35.89 1.78 9.96
CA LEU A 36 -35.52 0.38 9.78
C LEU A 36 -36.73 -0.58 9.72
N ALA A 37 -37.94 -0.12 10.03
CA ALA A 37 -39.15 -0.93 10.03
C ALA A 37 -39.50 -1.60 8.67
N PRO A 38 -39.33 -0.97 7.48
CA PRO A 38 -39.54 -1.68 6.21
C PRO A 38 -38.51 -2.80 5.98
N PHE A 39 -37.26 -2.61 6.39
CA PHE A 39 -36.17 -3.58 6.19
C PHE A 39 -36.08 -4.67 7.28
N SER A 40 -36.98 -4.64 8.28
CA SER A 40 -36.88 -5.49 9.47
C SER A 40 -38.21 -6.08 9.93
N ARG A 41 -38.19 -7.35 10.32
CA ARG A 41 -39.27 -7.97 11.10
C ARG A 41 -38.98 -7.80 12.58
N VAL A 42 -39.98 -7.40 13.37
CA VAL A 42 -39.90 -7.49 14.83
C VAL A 42 -40.29 -8.91 15.24
N GLU A 43 -39.43 -9.56 16.01
CA GLU A 43 -39.59 -10.94 16.47
C GLU A 43 -39.50 -11.03 17.99
N ARG A 44 -40.06 -12.11 18.55
CA ARG A 44 -40.09 -12.38 19.99
C ARG A 44 -39.51 -13.76 20.26
N ILE A 45 -38.24 -13.80 20.69
CA ILE A 45 -37.50 -15.04 20.92
C ILE A 45 -37.64 -15.49 22.38
N ALA A 46 -37.88 -16.78 22.60
CA ALA A 46 -37.96 -17.37 23.93
C ALA A 46 -36.58 -17.34 24.61
N ARG A 47 -36.52 -16.85 25.86
CA ARG A 47 -35.29 -16.73 26.65
C ARG A 47 -35.55 -17.03 28.12
N ILE A 48 -34.54 -17.54 28.80
CA ILE A 48 -34.58 -17.75 30.25
C ILE A 48 -34.13 -16.46 30.95
N GLY A 49 -34.95 -16.00 31.90
CA GLY A 49 -34.72 -14.82 32.72
C GLY A 49 -34.40 -15.18 34.17
N ARG A 50 -34.59 -14.20 35.07
CA ARG A 50 -34.31 -14.36 36.50
C ARG A 50 -35.13 -15.49 37.13
N ALA A 51 -34.50 -16.29 37.99
CA ALA A 51 -35.05 -17.46 38.68
C ALA A 51 -35.68 -18.48 37.71
N GLY A 52 -34.99 -18.77 36.60
CA GLY A 52 -35.43 -19.72 35.57
C GLY A 52 -36.65 -19.27 34.75
N ARG A 53 -37.27 -18.12 35.06
CA ARG A 53 -38.56 -17.74 34.48
C ARG A 53 -38.42 -17.46 32.98
N PRO A 54 -39.20 -18.12 32.10
CA PRO A 54 -39.17 -17.85 30.68
C PRO A 54 -39.77 -16.47 30.37
N PHE A 55 -39.17 -15.75 29.43
CA PHE A 55 -39.71 -14.52 28.87
C PHE A 55 -39.50 -14.45 27.35
N ARG A 56 -40.20 -13.53 26.69
CA ARG A 56 -40.07 -13.27 25.26
C ARG A 56 -39.24 -12.00 25.05
N MET A 57 -37.98 -12.17 24.67
CA MET A 57 -37.09 -11.06 24.34
C MET A 57 -37.45 -10.50 22.96
N TRP A 58 -37.62 -9.18 22.86
CA TRP A 58 -37.89 -8.50 21.59
C TRP A 58 -36.58 -8.34 20.79
N ARG A 59 -36.64 -8.59 19.47
CA ARG A 59 -35.50 -8.45 18.54
C ARG A 59 -35.97 -7.92 17.19
N LEU A 60 -35.11 -7.19 16.47
CA LEU A 60 -35.25 -7.00 15.02
C LEU A 60 -34.46 -8.10 14.28
N ALA A 61 -35.12 -8.76 13.33
CA ALA A 61 -34.50 -9.60 12.31
C ALA A 61 -34.53 -8.87 10.94
N PRO A 62 -33.52 -9.03 10.08
CA PRO A 62 -33.57 -8.47 8.72
C PRO A 62 -34.59 -9.23 7.86
N ARG A 63 -35.26 -8.54 6.92
CA ARG A 63 -36.16 -9.16 5.92
C ARG A 63 -35.44 -9.72 4.68
N GLY A 64 -34.15 -10.02 4.77
CA GLY A 64 -33.33 -10.44 3.63
C GLY A 64 -31.96 -10.96 4.02
N ALA A 65 -31.05 -11.04 3.04
CA ALA A 65 -29.73 -11.66 3.17
C ALA A 65 -28.79 -10.92 4.16
N GLY A 66 -28.84 -11.32 5.43
CA GLY A 66 -27.85 -10.96 6.45
C GLY A 66 -28.05 -9.59 7.14
N PRO A 67 -27.38 -9.36 8.29
CA PRO A 67 -27.40 -8.08 8.97
C PRO A 67 -26.41 -7.09 8.35
N HIS A 68 -26.91 -5.99 7.79
CA HIS A 68 -26.10 -4.89 7.26
C HIS A 68 -25.04 -4.41 8.28
N PRO A 69 -23.77 -4.11 7.89
CA PRO A 69 -22.67 -3.86 8.84
C PRO A 69 -22.97 -2.79 9.90
N VAL A 70 -23.66 -1.72 9.53
CA VAL A 70 -24.08 -0.64 10.46
C VAL A 70 -25.02 -1.16 11.56
N ARG A 71 -25.93 -2.09 11.23
CA ARG A 71 -26.85 -2.70 12.22
C ARG A 71 -26.09 -3.52 13.26
N ALA A 72 -25.07 -4.26 12.81
CA ALA A 72 -24.26 -5.06 13.69
C ALA A 72 -23.36 -4.20 14.61
N ARG A 73 -22.91 -3.02 14.16
CA ARG A 73 -22.01 -2.13 14.92
C ARG A 73 -22.64 -1.62 16.21
N PHE A 74 -23.81 -1.02 16.08
CA PHE A 74 -24.55 -0.43 17.20
C PHE A 74 -25.47 -1.45 17.91
N GLY A 75 -25.41 -2.73 17.54
CA GLY A 75 -26.22 -3.79 18.14
C GLY A 75 -27.73 -3.64 17.87
N VAL A 76 -28.09 -3.04 16.73
CA VAL A 76 -29.44 -2.55 16.39
C VAL A 76 -30.50 -3.65 16.50
N ASP A 77 -30.16 -4.88 16.13
CA ASP A 77 -31.02 -6.04 16.26
C ASP A 77 -31.54 -6.25 17.70
N ALA A 78 -30.79 -5.84 18.72
CA ALA A 78 -31.15 -5.95 20.14
C ALA A 78 -31.83 -4.71 20.73
N TRP A 79 -31.92 -3.58 20.01
CA TRP A 79 -32.55 -2.35 20.51
C TRP A 79 -34.01 -2.53 21.00
N PRO A 80 -34.88 -3.35 20.38
CA PRO A 80 -36.23 -3.61 20.91
C PRO A 80 -36.24 -4.22 22.31
N ALA A 81 -35.17 -4.91 22.73
CA ALA A 81 -35.07 -5.48 24.07
C ALA A 81 -34.96 -4.43 25.18
N LEU A 82 -34.79 -3.14 24.84
CA LEU A 82 -35.04 -2.04 25.78
C LEU A 82 -36.47 -2.09 26.34
N LEU A 83 -37.46 -2.57 25.58
CA LEU A 83 -38.80 -2.85 26.10
C LEU A 83 -38.78 -3.89 27.22
N ASN A 84 -37.94 -4.94 27.11
CA ASN A 84 -37.76 -5.92 28.20
C ASN A 84 -37.04 -5.31 29.42
N VAL A 85 -36.22 -4.27 29.25
CA VAL A 85 -35.62 -3.50 30.36
C VAL A 85 -36.69 -2.63 31.06
N VAL A 86 -37.51 -1.90 30.29
CA VAL A 86 -38.65 -1.11 30.81
C VAL A 86 -39.65 -2.02 31.55
N CYS A 87 -40.03 -3.15 30.98
CA CYS A 87 -40.89 -4.17 31.62
C CYS A 87 -40.20 -4.93 32.78
N GLY A 88 -38.95 -4.60 33.13
CA GLY A 88 -38.24 -5.22 34.26
C GLY A 88 -37.95 -6.72 34.11
N GLN A 89 -37.93 -7.24 32.88
CA GLN A 89 -37.51 -8.62 32.57
C GLN A 89 -35.99 -8.70 32.40
N MET A 90 -35.39 -7.65 31.84
CA MET A 90 -33.95 -7.50 31.64
C MET A 90 -33.36 -6.35 32.48
N ALA A 91 -32.04 -6.17 32.39
CA ALA A 91 -31.29 -5.02 32.89
C ALA A 91 -30.42 -4.45 31.77
N TRP A 92 -29.85 -3.25 31.96
CA TRP A 92 -28.85 -2.69 31.05
C TRP A 92 -27.60 -3.57 30.98
N VAL A 93 -27.05 -3.94 32.15
CA VAL A 93 -25.88 -4.82 32.28
C VAL A 93 -26.23 -6.07 33.09
N GLY A 94 -25.68 -7.20 32.69
CA GLY A 94 -25.87 -8.51 33.32
C GLY A 94 -25.42 -9.66 32.41
N PRO A 95 -25.54 -10.92 32.88
CA PRO A 95 -25.29 -12.10 32.06
C PRO A 95 -26.13 -12.13 30.79
N ARG A 96 -25.65 -12.78 29.73
CA ARG A 96 -26.45 -12.94 28.50
C ARG A 96 -27.72 -13.76 28.79
N ALA A 97 -28.86 -13.37 28.21
CA ALA A 97 -30.09 -14.16 28.22
C ALA A 97 -29.88 -15.51 27.50
N LEU A 98 -30.09 -16.62 28.22
CA LEU A 98 -29.92 -17.98 27.72
C LEU A 98 -31.07 -18.41 26.81
N ALA A 99 -30.76 -19.19 25.77
CA ALA A 99 -31.76 -19.99 25.05
C ALA A 99 -31.99 -21.32 25.80
N GLY A 100 -33.16 -21.94 25.62
CA GLY A 100 -33.54 -23.19 26.29
C GLY A 100 -32.78 -24.46 25.86
N VAL A 101 -31.68 -24.30 25.11
CA VAL A 101 -30.77 -25.38 24.67
C VAL A 101 -29.30 -24.97 24.89
N ASP A 102 -29.04 -23.85 25.59
CA ASP A 102 -27.69 -23.45 25.96
C ASP A 102 -27.20 -24.38 27.10
N ALA A 103 -26.39 -25.38 26.75
CA ALA A 103 -25.93 -26.40 27.70
C ALA A 103 -25.24 -25.80 28.94
N GLU A 104 -25.69 -26.20 30.13
CA GLU A 104 -25.22 -25.68 31.40
C GLU A 104 -24.11 -26.56 32.00
N PRO A 105 -22.94 -26.00 32.38
CA PRO A 105 -21.97 -26.69 33.22
C PRO A 105 -22.57 -26.87 34.62
N ALA A 106 -22.59 -28.10 35.12
CA ALA A 106 -23.31 -28.49 36.33
C ALA A 106 -23.06 -27.54 37.53
N GLY A 107 -24.14 -27.01 38.10
CA GLY A 107 -24.13 -26.19 39.32
C GLY A 107 -23.86 -24.69 39.13
N LEU A 108 -23.63 -24.20 37.91
CA LEU A 108 -23.32 -22.77 37.67
C LEU A 108 -24.52 -21.91 37.24
N GLY A 109 -25.65 -22.50 36.84
CA GLY A 109 -26.85 -21.78 36.42
C GLY A 109 -27.49 -20.95 37.52
N GLU A 110 -27.61 -21.48 38.74
CA GLU A 110 -28.36 -20.81 39.81
C GLU A 110 -27.86 -19.39 40.13
N GLN A 111 -26.54 -19.21 40.22
CA GLN A 111 -25.94 -17.90 40.49
C GLN A 111 -26.17 -16.90 39.33
N ARG A 112 -26.18 -17.39 38.09
CA ARG A 112 -26.49 -16.62 36.88
C ARG A 112 -27.98 -16.27 36.80
N LEU A 113 -28.85 -17.21 37.16
CA LEU A 113 -30.30 -17.04 37.21
C LEU A 113 -30.74 -16.20 38.43
N ALA A 114 -29.92 -16.04 39.46
CA ALA A 114 -30.22 -15.17 40.60
C ALA A 114 -30.33 -13.67 40.23
N VAL A 115 -29.79 -13.25 39.07
CA VAL A 115 -29.87 -11.88 38.53
C VAL A 115 -30.77 -11.79 37.29
N ARG A 116 -31.04 -10.57 36.80
CA ARG A 116 -31.68 -10.37 35.49
C ARG A 116 -30.61 -10.47 34.39
N PRO A 117 -30.95 -11.02 33.21
CA PRO A 117 -30.04 -10.95 32.06
C PRO A 117 -29.90 -9.51 31.54
N GLY A 118 -28.70 -9.20 31.07
CA GLY A 118 -28.33 -7.88 30.55
C GLY A 118 -28.58 -7.73 29.05
N LEU A 119 -28.79 -6.49 28.61
CA LEU A 119 -28.64 -6.08 27.21
C LEU A 119 -27.15 -6.07 26.80
N MET A 120 -26.28 -5.72 27.75
CA MET A 120 -24.82 -5.75 27.65
C MET A 120 -24.24 -6.67 28.74
N SER A 121 -23.11 -7.33 28.46
CA SER A 121 -22.42 -8.20 29.43
C SER A 121 -20.90 -8.00 29.40
N LEU A 122 -20.20 -8.44 30.45
CA LEU A 122 -18.73 -8.41 30.49
C LEU A 122 -18.12 -9.34 29.42
N TRP A 123 -18.74 -10.51 29.21
CA TRP A 123 -18.39 -11.42 28.12
C TRP A 123 -18.48 -10.75 26.74
N SER A 124 -19.62 -10.13 26.43
CA SER A 124 -19.82 -9.43 25.15
C SER A 124 -18.98 -8.16 25.00
N LEU A 125 -18.43 -7.61 26.08
CA LEU A 125 -17.41 -6.56 26.03
C LEU A 125 -16.08 -7.14 25.53
N ARG A 126 -15.58 -8.20 26.19
CA ARG A 126 -14.30 -8.86 25.84
C ARG A 126 -14.31 -9.46 24.42
N ARG A 127 -15.45 -9.99 23.97
CA ARG A 127 -15.64 -10.47 22.58
C ARG A 127 -15.53 -9.35 21.52
N ARG A 128 -15.82 -8.09 21.85
CA ARG A 128 -15.61 -6.95 20.92
C ARG A 128 -14.13 -6.61 20.74
N THR A 129 -13.27 -6.90 21.72
CA THR A 129 -11.81 -6.66 21.68
C THR A 129 -10.97 -7.93 21.51
N LEU A 130 -11.60 -9.10 21.34
CA LEU A 130 -10.98 -10.41 21.12
C LEU A 130 -10.04 -10.88 22.25
N ILE A 131 -10.34 -10.47 23.49
CA ILE A 131 -9.62 -10.86 24.70
C ILE A 131 -10.42 -11.82 25.60
N ASP A 132 -11.41 -12.49 25.00
CA ASP A 132 -12.32 -13.46 25.58
C ASP A 132 -11.69 -14.86 25.69
N TYR A 133 -10.48 -14.95 26.26
CA TYR A 133 -9.69 -16.18 26.42
C TYR A 133 -10.24 -17.17 27.47
N GLY A 134 -11.55 -17.14 27.75
CA GLY A 134 -12.20 -17.96 28.78
C GLY A 134 -13.62 -18.30 28.37
N THR A 135 -14.40 -18.88 29.27
CA THR A 135 -15.81 -19.20 28.97
C THR A 135 -16.74 -18.02 29.28
N GLU A 136 -17.91 -18.00 28.65
CA GLU A 136 -19.01 -17.07 28.98
C GLU A 136 -19.33 -17.12 30.48
N TRP A 137 -19.31 -18.33 31.06
CA TRP A 137 -19.53 -18.59 32.48
C TRP A 137 -18.48 -17.96 33.39
N GLN A 138 -17.19 -18.04 33.04
CA GLN A 138 -16.12 -17.39 33.82
C GLN A 138 -16.28 -15.86 33.86
N ALA A 139 -16.62 -15.25 32.72
CA ALA A 139 -16.85 -13.80 32.63
C ALA A 139 -18.13 -13.35 33.38
N ASP A 140 -19.19 -14.15 33.35
CA ASP A 140 -20.42 -13.87 34.09
C ASP A 140 -20.24 -14.09 35.61
N LEU A 141 -19.43 -15.06 36.05
CA LEU A 141 -19.04 -15.24 37.46
C LEU A 141 -18.17 -14.08 37.98
N GLU A 142 -17.20 -13.60 37.19
CA GLU A 142 -16.39 -12.43 37.54
C GLU A 142 -17.26 -11.17 37.70
N TYR A 143 -18.26 -10.99 36.82
CA TYR A 143 -19.24 -9.93 36.95
C TYR A 143 -20.11 -10.07 38.22
N LEU A 144 -20.51 -11.29 38.58
CA LEU A 144 -21.37 -11.54 39.74
C LEU A 144 -20.69 -11.28 41.09
N ARG A 145 -19.37 -11.50 41.20
CA ARG A 145 -18.58 -11.26 42.42
C ARG A 145 -18.63 -9.80 42.87
N ASP A 146 -18.29 -8.87 41.97
CA ASP A 146 -18.14 -7.44 42.31
C ASP A 146 -19.22 -6.55 41.66
N ARG A 147 -20.45 -7.06 41.53
CA ARG A 147 -21.55 -6.35 40.85
C ARG A 147 -21.92 -5.03 41.57
N GLY A 148 -22.27 -4.00 40.82
CA GLY A 148 -22.75 -2.75 41.38
C GLY A 148 -22.75 -1.59 40.39
N ALA A 149 -23.52 -0.55 40.66
CA ALA A 149 -23.83 0.52 39.71
C ALA A 149 -22.59 1.18 39.03
N ARG A 150 -21.46 1.29 39.75
CA ARG A 150 -20.19 1.78 39.16
C ARG A 150 -19.59 0.80 38.15
N ARG A 151 -19.61 -0.52 38.42
CA ARG A 151 -19.13 -1.56 37.49
C ARG A 151 -20.08 -1.69 36.29
N ASP A 152 -21.38 -1.59 36.51
CA ASP A 152 -22.41 -1.62 35.47
C ASP A 152 -22.26 -0.41 34.52
N LEU A 153 -22.18 0.81 35.06
CA LEU A 153 -21.92 2.02 34.29
C LEU A 153 -20.59 1.91 33.51
N GLY A 154 -19.54 1.41 34.16
CA GLY A 154 -18.26 1.15 33.51
C GLY A 154 -18.35 0.17 32.34
N ILE A 155 -19.10 -0.93 32.46
CA ILE A 155 -19.34 -1.88 31.35
C ILE A 155 -20.15 -1.22 30.23
N ALA A 156 -21.21 -0.49 30.57
CA ALA A 156 -22.09 0.17 29.60
C ALA A 156 -21.36 1.26 28.78
N VAL A 157 -20.62 2.15 29.44
CA VAL A 157 -19.81 3.19 28.80
C VAL A 157 -18.78 2.57 27.85
N ARG A 158 -18.14 1.47 28.23
CA ARG A 158 -17.12 0.81 27.39
C ARG A 158 -17.74 0.07 26.20
N HIS A 159 -18.95 -0.48 26.32
CA HIS A 159 -19.71 -0.99 25.18
C HIS A 159 -20.06 0.11 24.18
N VAL A 160 -20.48 1.29 24.66
CA VAL A 160 -20.79 2.45 23.81
C VAL A 160 -19.54 2.98 23.11
N LEU A 161 -18.45 3.18 23.86
CA LEU A 161 -17.15 3.61 23.30
C LEU A 161 -16.65 2.63 22.23
N LEU A 162 -16.71 1.31 22.46
CA LEU A 162 -16.33 0.33 21.44
C LEU A 162 -17.27 0.34 20.23
N ALA A 163 -18.58 0.48 20.40
CA ALA A 163 -19.51 0.60 19.27
C ALA A 163 -19.23 1.85 18.41
N LEU A 164 -18.80 2.95 19.03
CA LEU A 164 -18.34 4.15 18.34
C LEU A 164 -16.98 3.94 17.65
N MET A 165 -16.01 3.31 18.32
CA MET A 165 -14.62 3.21 17.85
C MET A 165 -14.36 2.05 16.86
N THR A 166 -14.95 0.87 17.05
CA THR A 166 -14.58 -0.33 16.28
C THR A 166 -15.53 -0.62 15.12
N GLY A 167 -14.97 -1.19 14.04
CA GLY A 167 -15.75 -1.98 13.07
C GLY A 167 -16.37 -3.23 13.70
N VAL A 168 -17.06 -4.02 12.89
CA VAL A 168 -17.80 -5.20 13.38
C VAL A 168 -17.13 -6.49 12.96
N ALA A 169 -16.87 -7.34 13.93
CA ALA A 169 -16.84 -8.78 13.68
C ALA A 169 -18.26 -9.24 13.28
N GLY A 170 -18.54 -9.20 11.97
CA GLY A 170 -19.69 -9.91 11.39
C GLY A 170 -19.58 -11.42 11.66
N ARG A 171 -20.69 -12.15 11.55
CA ARG A 171 -20.73 -13.62 11.72
C ARG A 171 -20.12 -14.37 10.53
N HIS A 172 -18.98 -13.91 10.02
CA HIS A 172 -18.19 -14.67 9.06
C HIS A 172 -17.46 -15.79 9.81
N ALA A 173 -17.37 -16.98 9.20
CA ALA A 173 -16.42 -17.98 9.67
C ALA A 173 -15.01 -17.40 9.49
N ALA A 174 -14.32 -17.14 10.61
CA ALA A 174 -12.97 -16.59 10.57
C ALA A 174 -12.04 -17.63 9.91
N PRO A 175 -11.35 -17.30 8.80
CA PRO A 175 -10.50 -18.24 8.06
C PRO A 175 -9.32 -18.69 8.93
N ASP A 176 -8.72 -19.85 8.65
CA ASP A 176 -7.61 -20.39 9.47
C ASP A 176 -6.31 -19.56 9.37
N ASP A 177 -6.14 -18.78 8.31
CA ASP A 177 -5.09 -17.76 8.21
C ASP A 177 -5.60 -16.43 7.64
N VAL A 178 -4.93 -15.34 8.02
CA VAL A 178 -5.26 -13.97 7.63
C VAL A 178 -4.00 -13.27 7.12
N THR A 179 -4.07 -12.65 5.94
CA THR A 179 -2.94 -11.92 5.34
C THR A 179 -3.14 -10.41 5.43
N ILE A 180 -2.26 -9.73 6.15
CA ILE A 180 -2.27 -8.28 6.38
C ILE A 180 -0.98 -7.68 5.81
N VAL A 181 -1.14 -6.79 4.83
CA VAL A 181 -0.08 -6.28 3.95
C VAL A 181 0.68 -7.43 3.29
N ASP A 182 1.93 -7.70 3.70
CA ASP A 182 2.78 -8.76 3.12
C ASP A 182 3.02 -9.92 4.11
N VAL A 183 2.31 -9.95 5.24
CA VAL A 183 2.49 -10.90 6.35
C VAL A 183 1.25 -11.77 6.52
N ARG A 184 1.45 -13.09 6.56
CA ARG A 184 0.44 -14.10 6.92
C ARG A 184 0.43 -14.28 8.43
N PHE A 185 -0.75 -14.42 9.02
CA PHE A 185 -0.99 -14.66 10.44
C PHE A 185 -1.79 -15.96 10.60
N ASP A 186 -1.41 -16.80 11.54
CA ASP A 186 -2.17 -17.99 11.92
C ASP A 186 -3.33 -17.56 12.81
N ASN A 187 -4.56 -17.75 12.31
CA ASN A 187 -5.75 -17.12 12.88
C ASN A 187 -6.39 -18.02 13.94
N LEU A 188 -5.63 -18.26 15.01
CA LEU A 188 -5.94 -19.22 16.07
C LEU A 188 -6.74 -18.58 17.22
N SER A 189 -7.41 -19.40 18.04
CA SER A 189 -7.75 -18.99 19.41
C SER A 189 -6.50 -19.03 20.30
N MET A 190 -6.60 -18.40 21.47
CA MET A 190 -5.55 -18.49 22.50
C MET A 190 -5.28 -19.95 22.92
N GLN A 191 -6.31 -20.81 22.91
CA GLN A 191 -6.18 -22.21 23.29
C GLN A 191 -5.53 -23.05 22.18
N ASP A 192 -5.91 -22.86 20.92
CA ASP A 192 -5.29 -23.60 19.79
C ASP A 192 -3.80 -23.23 19.61
N ALA A 193 -3.44 -21.98 19.93
CA ALA A 193 -2.07 -21.51 19.88
C ALA A 193 -1.20 -22.10 21.01
N ILE A 194 -1.77 -22.25 22.22
CA ILE A 194 -1.09 -22.92 23.34
C ILE A 194 -0.95 -24.43 23.05
N ALA A 195 -2.02 -25.09 22.59
CA ALA A 195 -1.98 -26.50 22.21
C ALA A 195 -0.90 -26.78 21.17
N ARG A 196 -0.86 -26.03 20.05
CA ARG A 196 0.19 -26.17 19.01
C ARG A 196 1.62 -25.90 19.50
N ILE A 197 1.80 -25.17 20.62
CA ILE A 197 3.10 -25.00 21.26
C ILE A 197 3.43 -26.22 22.13
N GLN A 198 2.46 -26.75 22.89
CA GLN A 198 2.61 -28.00 23.65
C GLN A 198 2.90 -29.19 22.73
N ASP A 199 2.08 -29.41 21.68
CA ASP A 199 2.26 -30.45 20.67
C ASP A 199 3.69 -30.47 20.09
N ARG A 200 4.28 -29.27 19.88
CA ARG A 200 5.66 -29.12 19.37
C ARG A 200 6.75 -29.23 20.45
N LEU A 201 6.43 -29.00 21.71
CA LEU A 201 7.33 -29.26 22.83
C LEU A 201 7.38 -30.76 23.12
N ASP A 202 6.25 -31.46 23.05
CA ASP A 202 6.12 -32.89 23.31
C ASP A 202 6.69 -33.75 22.16
N ALA A 203 6.25 -33.50 20.92
CA ALA A 203 6.64 -34.29 19.76
C ALA A 203 8.12 -34.14 19.38
N ASP A 204 8.67 -35.17 18.71
CA ASP A 204 10.01 -35.11 18.12
C ASP A 204 10.01 -34.35 16.78
N ALA A 205 9.51 -33.11 16.80
CA ALA A 205 9.49 -32.22 15.65
C ALA A 205 10.85 -31.52 15.46
N PRO A 206 11.19 -31.07 14.23
CA PRO A 206 12.27 -30.11 14.02
C PRO A 206 11.98 -28.78 14.74
N PRO A 207 13.01 -28.04 15.16
CA PRO A 207 12.89 -26.86 16.02
C PRO A 207 12.12 -25.73 15.32
N ALA A 208 11.37 -24.95 16.11
CA ALA A 208 10.33 -24.07 15.60
C ALA A 208 10.41 -22.65 16.15
N GLN A 209 10.30 -21.66 15.25
CA GLN A 209 10.20 -20.25 15.63
C GLN A 209 8.72 -19.79 15.73
N VAL A 210 8.38 -19.10 16.81
CA VAL A 210 7.08 -18.44 17.02
C VAL A 210 7.27 -16.92 17.09
N CYS A 211 6.46 -16.17 16.33
CA CYS A 211 6.56 -14.72 16.19
C CYS A 211 5.26 -14.01 16.59
N PHE A 212 5.35 -13.02 17.48
CA PHE A 212 4.23 -12.13 17.82
C PHE A 212 4.31 -10.84 16.99
N VAL A 213 3.32 -10.58 16.13
CA VAL A 213 3.38 -9.50 15.13
C VAL A 213 2.31 -8.44 15.40
N ASN A 214 2.75 -7.21 15.68
CA ASN A 214 1.92 -6.02 15.86
C ASN A 214 2.11 -5.00 14.70
N PRO A 215 1.34 -3.90 14.61
CA PRO A 215 1.43 -2.95 13.49
C PRO A 215 2.82 -2.40 13.18
N ALA A 216 3.67 -2.23 14.21
CA ALA A 216 5.05 -1.81 14.03
C ALA A 216 5.90 -2.91 13.35
N CYS A 217 5.67 -4.18 13.69
CA CYS A 217 6.31 -5.33 13.06
C CYS A 217 5.91 -5.46 11.58
N VAL A 218 4.63 -5.23 11.23
CA VAL A 218 4.18 -5.20 9.83
C VAL A 218 4.86 -4.07 9.04
N ASN A 219 5.03 -2.89 9.65
CA ASN A 219 5.78 -1.79 9.03
C ASN A 219 7.28 -2.11 8.82
N VAL A 220 7.89 -2.89 9.72
CA VAL A 220 9.27 -3.39 9.54
C VAL A 220 9.32 -4.44 8.42
N ALA A 221 8.39 -5.39 8.39
CA ALA A 221 8.30 -6.40 7.31
C ALA A 221 8.08 -5.79 5.92
N ALA A 222 7.31 -4.70 5.83
CA ALA A 222 7.11 -3.94 4.60
C ALA A 222 8.35 -3.16 4.11
N ARG A 223 9.42 -3.08 4.91
CA ARG A 223 10.70 -2.43 4.56
C ARG A 223 11.89 -3.41 4.51
N HIS A 224 11.87 -4.47 5.31
CA HIS A 224 13.03 -5.32 5.58
C HIS A 224 12.82 -6.74 5.02
N ARG A 225 13.28 -6.97 3.77
CA ARG A 225 13.06 -8.24 3.04
C ARG A 225 13.45 -9.50 3.86
N ARG A 226 14.60 -9.50 4.54
CA ARG A 226 15.05 -10.61 5.42
C ARG A 226 14.07 -10.92 6.56
N TYR A 227 13.59 -9.91 7.30
CA TYR A 227 12.61 -10.10 8.37
C TYR A 227 11.28 -10.66 7.84
N ARG A 228 10.81 -10.18 6.68
CA ARG A 228 9.63 -10.74 6.00
C ARG A 228 9.82 -12.20 5.57
N ALA A 229 11.02 -12.61 5.18
CA ALA A 229 11.34 -14.00 4.87
C ALA A 229 11.35 -14.90 6.11
N ILE A 230 11.82 -14.40 7.25
CA ILE A 230 11.75 -15.11 8.55
C ILE A 230 10.28 -15.32 8.96
N LEU A 231 9.45 -14.28 8.92
CA LEU A 231 8.01 -14.42 9.21
C LEU A 231 7.28 -15.42 8.29
N ARG A 232 7.77 -15.63 7.05
CA ARG A 232 7.22 -16.65 6.14
C ARG A 232 7.70 -18.07 6.41
N ARG A 233 8.75 -18.24 7.22
CA ARG A 233 9.32 -19.55 7.63
C ARG A 233 9.03 -19.92 9.09
N ALA A 234 8.56 -18.96 9.91
CA ALA A 234 8.12 -19.20 11.28
C ALA A 234 6.98 -20.24 11.32
N ALA A 235 6.98 -21.07 12.35
CA ALA A 235 5.98 -22.13 12.53
C ALA A 235 4.62 -21.60 13.00
N LEU A 236 4.61 -20.42 13.67
CA LEU A 236 3.41 -19.66 14.04
C LEU A 236 3.70 -18.16 13.98
N VAL A 237 2.80 -17.39 13.34
CA VAL A 237 2.78 -15.93 13.31
C VAL A 237 1.50 -15.43 13.96
N LEU A 238 1.59 -15.08 15.24
CA LEU A 238 0.44 -14.80 16.10
C LEU A 238 0.12 -13.28 16.16
N PRO A 239 -1.16 -12.89 16.10
CA PRO A 239 -1.58 -11.49 16.07
C PRO A 239 -1.42 -10.80 17.44
N ASP A 240 -0.59 -9.76 17.49
CA ASP A 240 -0.34 -8.95 18.70
C ASP A 240 -1.05 -7.58 18.62
N GLY A 241 -2.16 -7.46 19.35
CA GLY A 241 -2.79 -6.20 19.71
C GLY A 241 -3.88 -5.70 18.75
N ILE A 242 -4.66 -4.73 19.26
CA ILE A 242 -5.90 -4.23 18.65
C ILE A 242 -5.72 -3.71 17.21
N GLY A 243 -4.54 -3.25 16.83
CA GLY A 243 -4.27 -2.75 15.47
C GLY A 243 -4.31 -3.84 14.39
N ILE A 244 -3.94 -5.08 14.72
CA ILE A 244 -4.06 -6.20 13.78
C ILE A 244 -5.53 -6.62 13.65
N LYS A 245 -6.30 -6.60 14.75
CA LYS A 245 -7.76 -6.78 14.68
C LYS A 245 -8.42 -5.73 13.78
N ILE A 246 -8.10 -4.45 13.97
CA ILE A 246 -8.67 -3.35 13.17
C ILE A 246 -8.32 -3.54 11.68
N ALA A 247 -7.11 -4.01 11.36
CA ALA A 247 -6.75 -4.35 9.98
C ALA A 247 -7.57 -5.52 9.42
N GLY A 248 -7.77 -6.60 10.18
CA GLY A 248 -8.65 -7.72 9.78
C GLY A 248 -10.12 -7.32 9.62
N ASP A 249 -10.65 -6.50 10.53
CA ASP A 249 -12.01 -5.92 10.43
C ASP A 249 -12.16 -5.09 9.13
N LEU A 250 -11.16 -4.26 8.80
CA LEU A 250 -11.14 -3.42 7.60
C LEU A 250 -10.96 -4.22 6.30
N LEU A 251 -10.17 -5.29 6.33
CA LEU A 251 -9.93 -6.17 5.18
C LEU A 251 -11.00 -7.26 5.01
N SER A 252 -12.05 -7.25 5.85
CA SER A 252 -13.11 -8.28 5.90
C SER A 252 -12.59 -9.70 6.16
N THR A 253 -11.43 -9.81 6.82
CA THR A 253 -10.76 -11.03 7.24
C THR A 253 -10.61 -11.04 8.78
N PRO A 254 -11.71 -11.26 9.53
CA PRO A 254 -11.73 -11.08 10.98
C PRO A 254 -10.84 -12.11 11.69
N LEU A 255 -10.15 -11.65 12.74
CA LEU A 255 -9.37 -12.52 13.61
C LEU A 255 -10.27 -13.37 14.54
N ARG A 256 -9.82 -14.59 14.89
CA ARG A 256 -10.44 -15.45 15.91
C ARG A 256 -10.23 -14.89 17.31
N GLN A 257 -8.98 -14.70 17.75
CA GLN A 257 -8.63 -14.03 19.01
C GLN A 257 -7.37 -13.14 18.89
N ASN A 258 -7.17 -12.26 19.87
CA ASN A 258 -5.97 -11.43 20.01
C ASN A 258 -4.86 -12.20 20.76
N VAL A 259 -4.16 -13.09 20.06
CA VAL A 259 -3.14 -14.00 20.62
C VAL A 259 -1.81 -13.27 20.92
N ASN A 260 -1.87 -12.24 21.78
CA ASN A 260 -0.70 -11.45 22.17
C ASN A 260 0.17 -12.19 23.20
N GLY A 261 1.49 -12.05 23.08
CA GLY A 261 2.45 -12.76 23.93
C GLY A 261 2.34 -12.45 25.43
N THR A 262 1.87 -11.26 25.80
CA THR A 262 1.66 -10.87 27.21
C THR A 262 0.44 -11.48 27.88
N ASP A 263 -0.49 -12.06 27.10
CA ASP A 263 -1.62 -12.85 27.62
C ASP A 263 -1.45 -14.36 27.38
N LEU A 264 -0.74 -14.75 26.32
CA LEU A 264 -0.37 -16.14 26.07
C LEU A 264 0.60 -16.66 27.12
N PHE A 265 1.66 -15.91 27.47
CA PHE A 265 2.74 -16.45 28.30
C PHE A 265 2.29 -16.97 29.67
N PRO A 266 1.52 -16.24 30.51
CA PRO A 266 1.06 -16.77 31.79
C PRO A 266 0.14 -17.99 31.67
N ARG A 267 -0.54 -18.16 30.52
CA ARG A 267 -1.39 -19.31 30.23
C ARG A 267 -0.59 -20.51 29.75
N LEU A 268 0.48 -20.26 28.99
CA LEU A 268 1.45 -21.28 28.62
C LEU A 268 2.21 -21.78 29.86
N CYS A 269 2.59 -20.91 30.80
CA CYS A 269 3.14 -21.34 32.10
C CYS A 269 2.20 -22.30 32.83
N ALA A 270 0.92 -21.93 32.98
CA ALA A 270 -0.09 -22.78 33.62
C ALA A 270 -0.36 -24.10 32.88
N ALA A 271 -0.13 -24.15 31.56
CA ALA A 271 -0.29 -25.35 30.74
C ALA A 271 0.96 -26.25 30.69
N LEU A 272 2.13 -25.71 31.04
CA LEU A 272 3.41 -26.43 31.13
C LEU A 272 3.79 -26.78 32.58
N GLU A 273 3.06 -26.31 33.58
CA GLU A 273 3.28 -26.68 34.98
C GLU A 273 3.06 -28.19 35.17
N GLY A 274 4.07 -28.87 35.74
CA GLY A 274 4.09 -30.33 35.88
C GLY A 274 4.51 -31.11 34.62
N SER A 275 4.69 -30.46 33.45
CA SER A 275 5.08 -31.13 32.20
C SER A 275 6.56 -31.55 32.11
N GLY A 276 7.41 -31.01 32.99
CA GLY A 276 8.86 -31.18 32.95
C GLY A 276 9.59 -30.35 31.89
N HIS A 277 8.89 -29.65 30.99
CA HIS A 277 9.52 -28.85 29.93
C HIS A 277 10.28 -27.64 30.50
N GLY A 278 11.61 -27.66 30.39
CA GLY A 278 12.48 -26.55 30.80
C GLY A 278 12.36 -25.32 29.91
N ILE A 279 12.26 -24.13 30.54
CA ILE A 279 12.20 -22.82 29.87
C ILE A 279 13.52 -22.05 30.08
N PHE A 280 14.08 -21.49 28.99
CA PHE A 280 15.20 -20.54 29.06
C PHE A 280 14.75 -19.10 28.76
N LEU A 281 15.21 -18.13 29.56
CA LEU A 281 14.87 -16.71 29.44
C LEU A 281 16.06 -15.87 28.94
N LEU A 282 16.10 -15.56 27.64
CA LEU A 282 17.14 -14.74 27.02
C LEU A 282 16.63 -13.33 26.69
N GLY A 283 17.04 -12.30 27.42
CA GLY A 283 16.69 -10.93 27.05
C GLY A 283 16.54 -9.94 28.20
N GLY A 284 16.03 -8.75 27.87
CA GLY A 284 15.95 -7.63 28.80
C GLY A 284 17.32 -7.10 29.24
N LYS A 285 17.31 -6.10 30.14
CA LYS A 285 18.53 -5.60 30.81
C LYS A 285 19.08 -6.65 31.79
N PRO A 286 20.36 -6.56 32.19
CA PRO A 286 20.89 -7.32 33.33
C PRO A 286 19.96 -7.27 34.55
N GLY A 287 19.71 -8.41 35.19
CA GLY A 287 18.77 -8.55 36.32
C GLY A 287 17.30 -8.73 35.94
N VAL A 288 16.86 -8.33 34.74
CA VAL A 288 15.43 -8.40 34.34
C VAL A 288 14.98 -9.85 34.13
N ALA A 289 15.79 -10.66 33.43
CA ALA A 289 15.49 -12.07 33.20
C ALA A 289 15.53 -12.89 34.51
N GLN A 290 16.44 -12.55 35.43
CA GLN A 290 16.52 -13.14 36.77
C GLN A 290 15.30 -12.81 37.63
N THR A 291 14.88 -11.53 37.66
CA THR A 291 13.66 -11.10 38.36
C THR A 291 12.41 -11.76 37.79
N MET A 292 12.35 -11.96 36.47
CA MET A 292 11.27 -12.68 35.80
C MET A 292 11.27 -14.17 36.18
N ALA A 293 12.42 -14.85 36.18
CA ALA A 293 12.54 -16.25 36.59
C ALA A 293 12.03 -16.48 38.02
N GLY A 294 12.50 -15.68 38.99
CA GLY A 294 12.08 -15.79 40.39
C GLY A 294 10.58 -15.60 40.60
N ARG A 295 9.96 -14.65 39.87
CA ARG A 295 8.50 -14.44 39.91
C ARG A 295 7.71 -15.59 39.28
N ILE A 296 8.22 -16.17 38.18
CA ILE A 296 7.57 -17.33 37.55
C ILE A 296 7.62 -18.54 38.50
N ALA A 297 8.77 -18.82 39.12
CA ALA A 297 8.91 -19.91 40.08
C ALA A 297 8.02 -19.73 41.34
N GLN A 298 7.79 -18.49 41.78
CA GLN A 298 6.84 -18.17 42.85
C GLN A 298 5.36 -18.34 42.44
N GLN A 299 5.03 -18.10 41.17
CA GLN A 299 3.65 -18.15 40.67
C GLN A 299 3.25 -19.53 40.14
N TYR A 300 4.22 -20.32 39.65
CA TYR A 300 4.05 -21.64 39.06
C TYR A 300 5.15 -22.59 39.60
N PRO A 301 5.04 -23.08 40.86
CA PRO A 301 6.08 -23.87 41.50
C PRO A 301 6.43 -25.18 40.79
N GLY A 302 5.52 -25.72 39.97
CA GLY A 302 5.76 -26.94 39.17
C GLY A 302 6.38 -26.68 37.80
N LEU A 303 6.88 -25.47 37.50
CA LEU A 303 7.41 -25.09 36.19
C LEU A 303 8.95 -24.95 36.21
N SER A 304 9.63 -25.68 35.32
CA SER A 304 11.09 -25.70 35.24
C SER A 304 11.65 -24.47 34.49
N ILE A 305 12.41 -23.63 35.19
CA ILE A 305 13.24 -22.58 34.57
C ILE A 305 14.68 -23.10 34.47
N ALA A 306 15.04 -23.54 33.27
CA ALA A 306 16.33 -24.16 32.96
C ALA A 306 17.50 -23.15 32.92
N GLY A 307 17.23 -21.86 32.69
CA GLY A 307 18.26 -20.83 32.75
C GLY A 307 17.79 -19.44 32.34
N CYS A 308 18.64 -18.43 32.54
CA CYS A 308 18.39 -17.07 32.07
C CYS A 308 19.68 -16.28 31.78
N ARG A 309 19.64 -15.40 30.77
CA ARG A 309 20.75 -14.50 30.38
C ARG A 309 20.19 -13.18 29.84
N HIS A 310 20.91 -12.07 30.00
CA HIS A 310 20.47 -10.76 29.50
C HIS A 310 20.58 -10.64 27.97
N GLY A 311 19.79 -9.74 27.37
CA GLY A 311 19.79 -9.50 25.92
C GLY A 311 20.90 -8.57 25.41
N TYR A 312 21.72 -8.02 26.31
CA TYR A 312 22.77 -7.06 25.97
C TYR A 312 24.09 -7.79 25.63
N PHE A 313 24.22 -8.17 24.36
CA PHE A 313 25.43 -8.66 23.68
C PHE A 313 25.30 -8.30 22.19
N ASP A 314 26.34 -8.42 21.37
CA ASP A 314 26.20 -8.26 19.91
C ASP A 314 25.84 -9.60 19.24
N PRO A 315 24.65 -9.76 18.64
CA PRO A 315 24.28 -10.95 17.88
C PRO A 315 24.94 -11.05 16.48
N HIS A 316 25.94 -10.22 16.17
CA HIS A 316 26.80 -10.31 14.99
C HIS A 316 28.24 -10.72 15.32
N ASP A 317 28.68 -10.59 16.58
CA ASP A 317 29.90 -11.24 17.03
C ASP A 317 29.63 -12.75 17.14
N ALA A 318 30.37 -13.53 16.34
CA ALA A 318 30.27 -14.99 16.34
C ALA A 318 30.64 -15.60 17.71
N THR A 319 31.49 -14.94 18.49
CA THR A 319 31.94 -15.40 19.82
C THR A 319 30.81 -15.24 20.84
N ALA A 320 30.34 -14.01 21.06
CA ALA A 320 29.23 -13.73 21.98
C ALA A 320 27.93 -14.46 21.57
N ALA A 321 27.64 -14.56 20.28
CA ALA A 321 26.50 -15.34 19.79
C ALA A 321 26.64 -16.83 20.14
N ARG A 322 27.84 -17.42 19.96
CA ARG A 322 28.10 -18.83 20.26
C ARG A 322 28.02 -19.13 21.75
N GLU A 323 28.57 -18.28 22.62
CA GLU A 323 28.38 -18.45 24.07
C GLU A 323 26.90 -18.49 24.48
N VAL A 324 26.06 -17.66 23.84
CA VAL A 324 24.61 -17.62 24.13
C VAL A 324 23.93 -18.89 23.62
N VAL A 325 24.30 -19.38 22.44
CA VAL A 325 23.79 -20.64 21.88
C VAL A 325 24.18 -21.84 22.74
N ASP A 326 25.46 -21.95 23.11
CA ASP A 326 25.97 -23.07 23.90
C ASP A 326 25.44 -23.02 25.35
N ALA A 327 25.22 -21.85 25.95
CA ALA A 327 24.55 -21.71 27.25
C ALA A 327 23.07 -22.11 27.22
N VAL A 328 22.34 -21.80 26.14
CA VAL A 328 20.96 -22.28 25.96
C VAL A 328 20.94 -23.80 25.79
N ARG A 329 21.82 -24.35 24.94
CA ARG A 329 21.93 -25.79 24.71
C ARG A 329 22.27 -26.57 25.99
N ALA A 330 23.26 -26.10 26.76
CA ALA A 330 23.68 -26.72 28.00
C ALA A 330 22.61 -26.71 29.11
N SER A 331 21.60 -25.84 29.02
CA SER A 331 20.49 -25.80 29.97
C SER A 331 19.48 -26.95 29.82
N GLY A 332 19.47 -27.65 28.68
CA GLY A 332 18.46 -28.68 28.38
C GLY A 332 17.03 -28.15 28.19
N ALA A 333 16.84 -26.83 28.05
CA ALA A 333 15.54 -26.22 27.81
C ALA A 333 14.89 -26.76 26.52
N ARG A 334 13.56 -26.97 26.53
CA ARG A 334 12.77 -27.25 25.31
C ARG A 334 12.08 -25.99 24.77
N LEU A 335 11.92 -24.95 25.60
CA LEU A 335 11.33 -23.65 25.23
C LEU A 335 12.32 -22.49 25.48
N LEU A 336 12.64 -21.72 24.45
CA LEU A 336 13.43 -20.48 24.55
C LEU A 336 12.54 -19.24 24.37
N LEU A 337 12.66 -18.26 25.27
CA LEU A 337 12.05 -16.94 25.11
C LEU A 337 13.13 -15.89 24.82
N VAL A 338 12.99 -15.14 23.72
CA VAL A 338 13.93 -14.09 23.31
C VAL A 338 13.31 -12.69 23.39
N ALA A 339 13.87 -11.85 24.25
CA ALA A 339 13.44 -10.48 24.53
C ALA A 339 14.55 -9.47 24.19
N MET A 340 14.97 -9.42 22.92
CA MET A 340 15.99 -8.49 22.39
C MET A 340 15.40 -7.38 21.50
N GLY A 341 14.13 -7.48 21.10
CA GLY A 341 13.44 -6.50 20.27
C GLY A 341 13.47 -6.80 18.77
N VAL A 342 12.44 -6.31 18.07
CA VAL A 342 12.22 -6.55 16.63
C VAL A 342 13.06 -5.57 15.80
N PRO A 343 13.75 -5.98 14.71
CA PRO A 343 13.78 -7.32 14.12
C PRO A 343 15.00 -8.17 14.55
N VAL A 344 15.70 -7.78 15.62
CA VAL A 344 16.96 -8.43 16.05
C VAL A 344 16.67 -9.81 16.66
N GLN A 345 15.68 -9.92 17.54
CA GLN A 345 15.32 -11.18 18.19
C GLN A 345 14.89 -12.24 17.18
N GLU A 346 14.08 -11.91 16.16
CA GLU A 346 13.67 -12.89 15.16
C GLU A 346 14.81 -13.30 14.23
N GLN A 347 15.75 -12.40 13.95
CA GLN A 347 16.97 -12.73 13.20
C GLN A 347 17.93 -13.61 14.00
N PHE A 348 18.12 -13.33 15.29
CA PHE A 348 18.97 -14.15 16.14
C PHE A 348 18.39 -15.57 16.30
N ILE A 349 17.07 -15.70 16.50
CA ILE A 349 16.41 -17.01 16.48
C ILE A 349 16.64 -17.71 15.13
N ALA A 350 16.31 -17.05 14.01
CA ALA A 350 16.38 -17.68 12.68
C ALA A 350 17.80 -18.04 12.20
N ARG A 351 18.86 -17.44 12.76
CA ARG A 351 20.28 -17.78 12.47
C ARG A 351 20.76 -19.01 13.23
N HIS A 352 20.17 -19.31 14.39
CA HIS A 352 20.71 -20.28 15.36
C HIS A 352 19.68 -21.31 15.85
N LEU A 353 18.50 -21.37 15.23
CA LEU A 353 17.35 -22.19 15.64
C LEU A 353 17.74 -23.65 15.89
N ASP A 354 18.41 -24.26 14.92
CA ASP A 354 18.89 -25.65 14.99
C ASP A 354 20.06 -25.84 15.98
N ALA A 355 20.78 -24.76 16.29
CA ALA A 355 21.93 -24.80 17.18
C ALA A 355 21.54 -24.75 18.66
N PHE A 356 20.45 -24.07 19.04
CA PHE A 356 20.04 -23.93 20.44
C PHE A 356 19.66 -25.25 21.13
N GLY A 357 19.30 -26.30 20.39
CA GLY A 357 18.82 -27.58 20.95
C GLY A 357 17.39 -27.55 21.51
N VAL A 358 16.71 -26.40 21.49
CA VAL A 358 15.32 -26.24 21.95
C VAL A 358 14.32 -26.69 20.88
N LYS A 359 13.13 -27.16 21.27
CA LYS A 359 12.05 -27.49 20.32
C LYS A 359 11.28 -26.25 19.86
N VAL A 360 11.12 -25.23 20.71
CA VAL A 360 10.40 -23.98 20.37
C VAL A 360 11.19 -22.75 20.83
N ALA A 361 11.31 -21.74 19.97
CA ALA A 361 11.93 -20.45 20.26
C ALA A 361 10.98 -19.29 19.92
N MET A 362 10.68 -18.42 20.90
CA MET A 362 9.65 -17.39 20.78
C MET A 362 10.23 -15.97 20.89
N GLY A 363 9.96 -15.12 19.89
CA GLY A 363 10.31 -13.70 19.92
C GLY A 363 9.29 -12.88 20.72
N VAL A 364 9.54 -12.66 22.02
CA VAL A 364 8.56 -12.09 22.97
C VAL A 364 8.74 -10.60 23.26
N GLY A 365 9.86 -9.99 22.86
CA GLY A 365 10.10 -8.55 22.96
C GLY A 365 9.90 -7.99 24.37
N GLY A 366 8.98 -7.05 24.54
CA GLY A 366 8.75 -6.34 25.80
C GLY A 366 8.06 -7.14 26.92
N LEU A 367 7.83 -8.45 26.75
CA LEU A 367 7.24 -9.32 27.79
C LEU A 367 8.01 -9.25 29.12
N PHE A 368 9.35 -9.25 29.04
CA PHE A 368 10.22 -9.31 30.20
C PHE A 368 10.07 -8.06 31.10
N ASP A 369 9.92 -6.87 30.50
CA ASP A 369 9.70 -5.61 31.22
C ASP A 369 8.39 -5.63 32.05
N PHE A 370 7.35 -6.29 31.54
CA PHE A 370 6.06 -6.43 32.25
C PHE A 370 6.10 -7.51 33.33
N MET A 371 6.64 -8.69 33.05
CA MET A 371 6.67 -9.81 34.02
C MET A 371 7.60 -9.52 35.20
N SER A 372 8.76 -8.90 34.96
CA SER A 372 9.67 -8.39 36.01
C SER A 372 9.08 -7.21 36.79
N GLY A 373 8.02 -6.57 36.28
CA GLY A 373 7.42 -5.36 36.87
C GLY A 373 8.20 -4.07 36.64
N ALA A 374 9.26 -4.10 35.83
CA ALA A 374 10.04 -2.92 35.45
C ALA A 374 9.24 -1.89 34.62
N THR A 375 8.11 -2.30 34.04
CA THR A 375 7.10 -1.40 33.45
C THR A 375 5.70 -1.84 33.87
N PRO A 376 4.85 -0.94 34.41
CA PRO A 376 3.49 -1.30 34.77
C PRO A 376 2.67 -1.61 33.50
N ARG A 377 1.82 -2.64 33.57
CA ARG A 377 0.89 -2.99 32.50
C ARG A 377 -0.38 -2.14 32.57
N ALA A 378 -1.05 -1.92 31.43
CA ALA A 378 -2.27 -1.13 31.39
C ALA A 378 -3.39 -1.75 32.26
N PRO A 379 -4.17 -0.94 33.01
CA PRO A 379 -5.29 -1.44 33.81
C PRO A 379 -6.29 -2.26 32.99
N ALA A 380 -6.87 -3.29 33.59
CA ALA A 380 -7.79 -4.22 32.92
C ALA A 380 -8.93 -3.51 32.17
N TRP A 381 -9.49 -2.44 32.74
CA TRP A 381 -10.57 -1.69 32.11
C TRP A 381 -10.17 -1.00 30.79
N LEU A 382 -8.91 -0.58 30.68
CA LEU A 382 -8.32 0.09 29.52
C LEU A 382 -7.83 -0.93 28.48
N ARG A 383 -7.37 -2.10 28.93
CA ARG A 383 -7.12 -3.27 28.07
C ARG A 383 -8.41 -3.78 27.42
N GLU A 384 -9.52 -3.81 28.16
CA GLU A 384 -10.86 -4.12 27.62
C GLU A 384 -11.35 -3.13 26.56
N LEU A 385 -10.80 -1.91 26.51
CA LEU A 385 -11.00 -0.93 25.44
C LEU A 385 -9.96 -1.01 24.29
N GLY A 386 -8.95 -1.88 24.39
CA GLY A 386 -7.80 -1.90 23.48
C GLY A 386 -6.81 -0.73 23.65
N GLY A 387 -6.94 0.08 24.70
CA GLY A 387 -6.15 1.29 24.95
C GLY A 387 -4.74 1.08 25.52
N GLU A 388 -4.23 -0.15 25.54
CA GLU A 388 -2.92 -0.51 26.10
C GLU A 388 -1.75 0.23 25.40
N TRP A 389 -1.90 0.57 24.12
CA TRP A 389 -0.94 1.41 23.38
C TRP A 389 -0.91 2.86 23.86
N LEU A 390 -2.06 3.43 24.25
CA LEU A 390 -2.16 4.82 24.73
C LEU A 390 -1.54 4.95 26.12
N PHE A 391 -1.74 3.96 26.98
CA PHE A 391 -1.08 3.86 28.28
C PHE A 391 0.45 3.80 28.14
N ARG A 392 0.96 2.97 27.20
CA ARG A 392 2.40 2.90 26.93
C ARG A 392 2.96 4.19 26.32
N LEU A 393 2.18 4.89 25.50
CA LEU A 393 2.55 6.22 24.99
C LEU A 393 2.61 7.29 26.10
N ALA A 394 1.73 7.22 27.11
CA ALA A 394 1.75 8.14 28.24
C ALA A 394 2.93 7.91 29.19
N ILE A 395 3.38 6.66 29.37
CA ILE A 395 4.55 6.33 30.21
C ILE A 395 5.86 6.61 29.48
N GLU A 396 5.96 6.30 28.19
CA GLU A 396 7.20 6.39 27.42
C GLU A 396 7.12 7.37 26.22
N PRO A 397 6.62 8.61 26.38
CA PRO A 397 6.25 9.47 25.25
C PRO A 397 7.39 9.67 24.25
N GLY A 398 8.60 10.01 24.73
CA GLY A 398 9.79 10.20 23.89
C GLY A 398 10.22 8.95 23.09
N ARG A 399 10.01 7.74 23.63
CA ARG A 399 10.35 6.46 22.96
C ARG A 399 9.24 5.99 22.02
N MET A 400 7.98 6.23 22.39
CA MET A 400 6.81 5.60 21.76
C MET A 400 6.07 6.47 20.74
N TRP A 401 6.23 7.80 20.74
CA TRP A 401 5.49 8.68 19.82
C TRP A 401 5.72 8.35 18.33
N LYS A 402 6.97 8.09 17.93
CA LYS A 402 7.29 7.67 16.55
C LYS A 402 6.64 6.32 16.20
N ARG A 403 6.62 5.37 17.15
CA ARG A 403 6.04 4.03 16.97
C ARG A 403 4.52 4.09 16.80
N TYR A 404 3.82 4.91 17.59
CA TYR A 404 2.35 4.94 17.56
C TYR A 404 1.77 6.00 16.63
N LEU A 405 2.26 7.24 16.60
CA LEU A 405 1.69 8.28 15.73
C LEU A 405 2.08 8.05 14.26
N ILE A 406 3.38 8.12 13.96
CA ILE A 406 3.88 7.92 12.59
C ILE A 406 3.71 6.45 12.18
N GLY A 407 4.01 5.51 13.07
CA GLY A 407 3.89 4.07 12.79
C GLY A 407 2.45 3.62 12.54
N ASN A 408 1.47 3.97 13.37
CA ASN A 408 0.08 3.55 13.11
C ASN A 408 -0.50 4.27 11.88
N ALA A 409 -0.16 5.55 11.64
CA ALA A 409 -0.56 6.23 10.40
C ALA A 409 0.01 5.53 9.15
N SER A 410 1.30 5.18 9.17
CA SER A 410 1.94 4.46 8.06
C SER A 410 1.41 3.02 7.90
N PHE A 411 0.99 2.37 8.99
CA PHE A 411 0.32 1.07 8.94
C PHE A 411 -1.09 1.19 8.35
N LEU A 412 -1.94 2.08 8.87
CA LEU A 412 -3.31 2.30 8.37
C LEU A 412 -3.31 2.74 6.91
N ALA A 413 -2.32 3.53 6.46
CA ALA A 413 -2.10 3.79 5.05
C ALA A 413 -1.91 2.48 4.27
N ARG A 414 -1.01 1.58 4.69
CA ARG A 414 -0.84 0.26 4.04
C ARG A 414 -2.13 -0.59 4.03
N ILE A 415 -2.99 -0.50 5.04
CA ILE A 415 -4.29 -1.18 5.06
C ILE A 415 -5.29 -0.54 4.08
N ALA A 416 -5.29 0.80 3.93
CA ALA A 416 -6.09 1.49 2.92
C ALA A 416 -5.62 1.11 1.50
N LEU A 417 -4.30 1.12 1.25
CA LEU A 417 -3.67 0.67 0.00
C LEU A 417 -4.03 -0.78 -0.37
N GLN A 418 -4.17 -1.66 0.62
CA GLN A 418 -4.57 -3.05 0.40
C GLN A 418 -6.08 -3.17 0.11
N GLN A 419 -6.95 -2.46 0.84
CA GLN A 419 -8.40 -2.42 0.59
C GLN A 419 -8.73 -1.85 -0.81
N LEU A 420 -8.08 -0.75 -1.18
CA LEU A 420 -8.31 -0.03 -2.44
C LEU A 420 -7.61 -0.71 -3.65
N GLY A 421 -7.07 -1.92 -3.47
CA GLY A 421 -6.56 -2.77 -4.56
C GLY A 421 -5.19 -2.38 -5.12
N TRP A 422 -4.50 -1.38 -4.55
CA TRP A 422 -3.15 -0.96 -4.97
C TRP A 422 -2.12 -2.03 -4.65
N ARG A 423 -2.17 -2.50 -3.40
CA ARG A 423 -1.60 -3.81 -3.06
C ARG A 423 -2.64 -4.89 -3.37
N ARG A 424 -2.99 -5.01 -4.65
CA ARG A 424 -3.67 -6.19 -5.18
C ARG A 424 -2.87 -7.41 -4.71
N ARG A 425 -3.58 -8.40 -4.20
CA ARG A 425 -3.01 -9.60 -3.58
C ARG A 425 -2.02 -10.24 -4.55
N ILE A 426 -0.71 -10.07 -4.32
CA ILE A 426 0.33 -10.83 -5.03
C ILE A 426 0.28 -12.26 -4.50
N VAL A 427 -0.76 -12.98 -4.93
CA VAL A 427 -0.71 -14.42 -5.06
C VAL A 427 0.20 -14.66 -6.26
N CYS A 428 1.51 -14.68 -6.03
CA CYS A 428 2.43 -15.44 -6.87
C CYS A 428 2.08 -16.92 -6.67
N ARG A 429 0.94 -17.35 -7.21
CA ARG A 429 0.79 -18.71 -7.71
C ARG A 429 1.61 -18.68 -8.99
N ILE A 430 2.88 -19.05 -8.87
CA ILE A 430 3.72 -19.30 -10.03
C ILE A 430 3.14 -20.56 -10.66
N VAL A 431 2.23 -20.37 -11.61
CA VAL A 431 1.78 -21.39 -12.55
C VAL A 431 2.64 -21.17 -13.79
N GLY A 432 3.41 -22.18 -14.18
CA GLY A 432 4.52 -21.98 -15.11
C GLY A 432 5.77 -21.42 -14.42
N ALA A 433 6.33 -22.16 -13.45
CA ALA A 433 7.76 -22.04 -13.15
C ALA A 433 8.59 -22.78 -14.24
N ASP A 434 7.96 -23.77 -14.90
CA ASP A 434 8.63 -24.83 -15.63
C ASP A 434 8.38 -24.81 -17.16
N GLU A 435 7.53 -23.90 -17.67
CA GLU A 435 7.02 -23.95 -19.06
C GLU A 435 7.57 -22.89 -20.03
N PHE A 436 8.31 -21.88 -19.55
CA PHE A 436 8.96 -20.88 -20.43
C PHE A 436 10.44 -20.68 -20.08
N ALA A 437 11.18 -21.79 -20.02
CA ALA A 437 12.60 -21.74 -20.32
C ALA A 437 12.77 -21.24 -21.76
N ALA A 438 13.41 -20.08 -21.94
CA ALA A 438 14.11 -19.81 -23.20
C ALA A 438 15.07 -20.98 -23.46
N PRO A 439 15.31 -21.40 -24.72
CA PRO A 439 16.17 -22.54 -25.02
C PRO A 439 17.50 -22.36 -24.28
N PRO A 440 17.90 -23.31 -23.41
CA PRO A 440 18.92 -23.05 -22.41
C PRO A 440 20.21 -22.61 -23.12
N PRO A 441 20.75 -21.42 -22.81
CA PRO A 441 21.95 -20.95 -23.47
C PRO A 441 23.05 -21.99 -23.25
N THR A 442 23.88 -22.23 -24.27
CA THR A 442 25.02 -23.13 -24.17
C THR A 442 26.11 -22.46 -23.34
N VAL A 443 25.93 -22.49 -22.01
CA VAL A 443 26.81 -21.85 -21.02
C VAL A 443 28.20 -22.47 -21.11
N ARG A 444 29.06 -21.85 -21.92
CA ARG A 444 30.49 -22.10 -21.96
C ARG A 444 31.09 -21.38 -20.75
N ALA A 445 31.33 -22.14 -19.68
CA ALA A 445 31.90 -21.63 -18.44
C ALA A 445 33.16 -20.78 -18.70
N GLY A 446 33.22 -19.59 -18.12
CA GLY A 446 34.38 -18.69 -18.17
C GLY A 446 34.21 -17.39 -18.97
N ARG A 447 33.14 -17.22 -19.76
CA ARG A 447 32.89 -15.97 -20.51
C ARG A 447 32.31 -14.87 -19.61
N ARG A 448 33.02 -13.74 -19.52
CA ARG A 448 32.70 -12.57 -18.69
C ARG A 448 32.56 -11.30 -19.54
N CYS A 449 31.69 -10.37 -19.13
CA CYS A 449 31.58 -9.03 -19.73
C CYS A 449 31.57 -7.95 -18.64
N ILE A 450 32.27 -6.84 -18.88
CA ILE A 450 32.11 -5.58 -18.13
C ILE A 450 31.32 -4.63 -19.04
N LEU A 451 30.19 -4.13 -18.55
CA LEU A 451 29.22 -3.37 -19.34
C LEU A 451 28.98 -2.00 -18.69
N PHE A 452 29.35 -0.92 -19.38
CA PHE A 452 29.12 0.44 -18.92
C PHE A 452 27.76 0.96 -19.43
N ALA A 453 26.95 1.49 -18.52
CA ALA A 453 25.65 2.11 -18.82
C ALA A 453 25.58 3.53 -18.23
N THR A 454 26.69 4.27 -18.34
CA THR A 454 26.90 5.60 -17.72
C THR A 454 26.72 6.77 -18.68
N ARG A 455 26.57 6.54 -19.99
CA ARG A 455 26.34 7.62 -20.96
C ARG A 455 24.88 8.14 -20.88
N PRO A 456 24.65 9.46 -20.87
CA PRO A 456 23.31 10.03 -20.95
C PRO A 456 22.70 9.83 -22.34
N ALA A 457 21.37 9.85 -22.42
CA ALA A 457 20.61 9.93 -23.66
C ALA A 457 20.94 11.25 -24.41
N PRO A 458 20.77 11.29 -25.75
CA PRO A 458 21.01 12.50 -26.54
C PRO A 458 20.19 13.70 -26.05
N ASP A 459 20.78 14.90 -26.04
CA ASP A 459 20.10 16.12 -25.56
C ASP A 459 18.84 16.47 -26.37
N ASP A 460 18.79 16.08 -27.65
CA ASP A 460 17.65 16.22 -28.55
C ASP A 460 16.58 15.11 -28.35
N PHE A 461 16.88 14.06 -27.59
CA PHE A 461 15.92 13.01 -27.24
C PHE A 461 14.87 13.52 -26.25
N PRO A 462 13.57 13.24 -26.42
CA PRO A 462 12.48 13.87 -25.65
C PRO A 462 12.29 13.35 -24.20
N VAL A 463 13.37 13.00 -23.51
CA VAL A 463 13.41 12.57 -22.10
C VAL A 463 13.97 13.67 -21.17
N PRO A 464 13.83 13.55 -19.84
CA PRO A 464 14.53 14.41 -18.89
C PRO A 464 16.06 14.32 -19.04
N ALA A 465 16.73 15.46 -18.87
CA ALA A 465 18.20 15.52 -18.88
C ALA A 465 18.81 14.58 -17.81
N GLY A 466 19.93 13.92 -18.15
CA GLY A 466 20.56 12.92 -17.29
C GLY A 466 19.91 11.53 -17.28
N THR A 467 18.88 11.29 -18.11
CA THR A 467 18.37 9.92 -18.34
C THR A 467 19.45 9.08 -19.05
N PRO A 468 19.87 7.91 -18.53
CA PRO A 468 20.85 7.05 -19.20
C PRO A 468 20.40 6.54 -20.58
N ALA A 469 21.28 6.55 -21.58
CA ALA A 469 21.00 6.08 -22.93
C ALA A 469 20.64 4.58 -22.97
N ALA A 470 21.23 3.78 -22.09
CA ALA A 470 20.96 2.35 -21.96
C ALA A 470 19.50 2.02 -21.57
N LEU A 471 18.75 2.98 -21.01
CA LEU A 471 17.33 2.86 -20.65
C LEU A 471 16.38 3.31 -21.77
N LEU A 472 16.89 3.77 -22.92
CA LEU A 472 16.04 4.15 -24.05
C LEU A 472 15.36 2.92 -24.66
N PRO A 473 14.05 2.99 -25.00
CA PRO A 473 13.34 1.89 -25.64
C PRO A 473 13.76 1.74 -27.10
N VAL A 474 13.94 0.49 -27.54
CA VAL A 474 14.19 0.08 -28.93
C VAL A 474 13.24 -1.08 -29.24
N GLY A 475 12.29 -0.86 -30.13
CA GLY A 475 11.14 -1.75 -30.29
C GLY A 475 10.35 -1.87 -28.99
N ALA A 476 10.32 -3.06 -28.41
CA ALA A 476 9.55 -3.39 -27.21
C ALA A 476 10.38 -3.56 -25.92
N THR A 477 11.70 -3.35 -25.96
CA THR A 477 12.60 -3.48 -24.79
C THR A 477 13.53 -2.29 -24.69
N THR A 478 14.23 -2.13 -23.58
CA THR A 478 15.36 -1.18 -23.50
C THR A 478 16.58 -1.69 -24.28
N ALA A 479 17.49 -0.78 -24.65
CA ALA A 479 18.79 -1.14 -25.24
C ALA A 479 19.59 -2.10 -24.34
N LEU A 480 19.61 -1.87 -23.02
CA LEU A 480 20.30 -2.75 -22.06
C LEU A 480 19.75 -4.18 -22.07
N GLU A 481 18.43 -4.37 -22.13
CA GLU A 481 17.86 -5.72 -22.19
C GLU A 481 18.26 -6.48 -23.46
N GLN A 482 18.43 -5.78 -24.59
CA GLN A 482 18.92 -6.39 -25.83
C GLN A 482 20.40 -6.78 -25.71
N VAL A 483 21.24 -5.96 -25.09
CA VAL A 483 22.65 -6.30 -24.81
C VAL A 483 22.74 -7.54 -23.92
N LEU A 484 21.97 -7.60 -22.83
CA LEU A 484 21.96 -8.75 -21.92
C LEU A 484 21.45 -10.03 -22.62
N GLN A 485 20.41 -9.92 -23.45
CA GLN A 485 19.91 -11.03 -24.25
C GLN A 485 20.97 -11.54 -25.26
N ASN A 486 21.67 -10.63 -25.93
CA ASN A 486 22.70 -10.99 -26.93
C ASN A 486 23.97 -11.55 -26.26
N LEU A 487 24.35 -11.06 -25.09
CA LEU A 487 25.43 -11.63 -24.27
C LEU A 487 25.13 -13.06 -23.82
N ALA A 488 23.92 -13.34 -23.34
CA ALA A 488 23.50 -14.69 -22.96
C ALA A 488 23.52 -15.66 -24.14
N VAL A 489 23.04 -15.23 -25.33
CA VAL A 489 23.09 -16.04 -26.56
C VAL A 489 24.53 -16.24 -27.07
N ALA A 490 25.44 -15.29 -26.83
CA ALA A 490 26.88 -15.44 -27.10
C ALA A 490 27.63 -16.33 -26.08
N GLY A 491 26.91 -16.90 -25.10
CA GLY A 491 27.44 -17.81 -24.09
C GLY A 491 28.17 -17.11 -22.93
N CYS A 492 27.92 -15.81 -22.69
CA CYS A 492 28.37 -15.13 -21.47
C CYS A 492 27.67 -15.71 -20.24
N SER A 493 28.39 -15.83 -19.12
CA SER A 493 27.84 -16.32 -17.85
C SER A 493 27.83 -15.28 -16.72
N HIS A 494 28.68 -14.26 -16.78
CA HIS A 494 28.83 -13.25 -15.72
C HIS A 494 28.97 -11.84 -16.30
N VAL A 495 28.17 -10.89 -15.79
CA VAL A 495 28.13 -9.50 -16.28
C VAL A 495 28.26 -8.50 -15.13
N ASP A 496 29.33 -7.70 -15.18
CA ASP A 496 29.54 -6.55 -14.30
C ASP A 496 28.95 -5.29 -14.93
N LEU A 497 27.78 -4.85 -14.47
CA LEU A 497 27.06 -3.68 -14.98
C LEU A 497 27.44 -2.42 -14.18
N VAL A 498 28.19 -1.50 -14.79
CA VAL A 498 28.60 -0.23 -14.17
C VAL A 498 27.62 0.88 -14.53
N VAL A 499 27.00 1.51 -13.52
CA VAL A 499 26.03 2.60 -13.67
C VAL A 499 26.43 3.82 -12.83
N SER A 500 26.03 5.02 -13.25
CA SER A 500 26.16 6.26 -12.48
C SER A 500 24.80 6.72 -11.98
N ASP A 501 23.88 6.92 -12.93
CA ASP A 501 22.59 7.58 -12.71
C ASP A 501 21.44 6.57 -12.70
N ALA A 502 20.31 6.94 -12.06
CA ALA A 502 19.11 6.11 -11.93
C ALA A 502 19.34 4.62 -11.51
N PRO A 503 20.22 4.29 -10.53
CA PRO A 503 20.60 2.91 -10.22
C PRO A 503 19.44 2.02 -9.75
N ASP A 504 18.41 2.59 -9.10
CA ASP A 504 17.23 1.83 -8.71
C ASP A 504 16.31 1.49 -9.89
N THR A 505 16.34 2.29 -10.97
CA THR A 505 15.66 1.96 -12.24
C THR A 505 16.36 0.80 -12.92
N PHE A 506 17.70 0.81 -12.98
CA PHE A 506 18.48 -0.33 -13.47
C PHE A 506 18.21 -1.60 -12.66
N ARG A 507 18.23 -1.53 -11.32
CA ARG A 507 17.88 -2.68 -10.44
C ARG A 507 16.46 -3.20 -10.65
N ALA A 508 15.50 -2.32 -10.94
CA ALA A 508 14.13 -2.72 -11.24
C ALA A 508 13.98 -3.40 -12.62
N LEU A 509 14.83 -3.01 -13.58
CA LEU A 509 14.84 -3.51 -14.96
C LEU A 509 15.55 -4.87 -15.11
N VAL A 510 16.76 -5.01 -14.55
CA VAL A 510 17.61 -6.20 -14.77
C VAL A 510 17.61 -7.20 -13.61
N GLY A 511 17.17 -6.79 -12.42
CA GLY A 511 17.14 -7.64 -11.24
C GLY A 511 18.53 -8.15 -10.84
N ASP A 512 18.70 -9.47 -10.91
CA ASP A 512 19.92 -10.25 -10.61
C ASP A 512 20.47 -10.99 -11.85
N GLY A 513 19.98 -10.65 -13.05
CA GLY A 513 20.41 -11.26 -14.32
C GLY A 513 19.79 -12.63 -14.63
N GLN A 514 19.17 -13.30 -13.66
CA GLN A 514 18.69 -14.68 -13.78
C GLN A 514 17.62 -14.86 -14.87
N ARG A 515 16.87 -13.80 -15.23
CA ARG A 515 15.96 -13.74 -16.40
C ARG A 515 16.63 -14.16 -17.71
N TRP A 516 17.95 -13.96 -17.85
CA TRP A 516 18.75 -14.29 -19.02
C TRP A 516 19.72 -15.46 -18.78
N GLY A 517 19.69 -16.10 -17.61
CA GLY A 517 20.69 -17.09 -17.21
C GLY A 517 22.06 -16.48 -16.86
N LEU A 518 22.13 -15.17 -16.58
CA LEU A 518 23.35 -14.44 -16.27
C LEU A 518 23.51 -14.23 -14.75
N ASP A 519 24.74 -14.31 -14.25
CA ASP A 519 25.12 -13.77 -12.94
C ASP A 519 25.49 -12.28 -13.09
N LEU A 520 24.59 -11.37 -12.67
CA LEU A 520 24.71 -9.94 -12.94
C LEU A 520 24.98 -9.13 -11.66
N HIS A 521 26.11 -8.42 -11.63
CA HIS A 521 26.54 -7.59 -10.50
C HIS A 521 26.50 -6.11 -10.89
N LEU A 522 25.77 -5.29 -10.12
CA LEU A 522 25.60 -3.86 -10.41
C LEU A 522 26.53 -3.00 -9.55
N HIS A 523 27.45 -2.31 -10.21
CA HIS A 523 28.48 -1.43 -9.62
C HIS A 523 28.11 0.04 -9.80
N LEU A 524 28.45 0.88 -8.82
CA LEU A 524 28.13 2.32 -8.84
C LEU A 524 29.38 3.15 -9.13
N SER A 525 29.42 3.84 -10.27
CA SER A 525 30.42 4.87 -10.54
C SER A 525 30.07 6.17 -9.81
N ALA A 526 31.09 6.82 -9.24
CA ALA A 526 30.96 8.16 -8.67
C ALA A 526 30.96 9.27 -9.74
N SER A 527 31.27 8.93 -10.99
CA SER A 527 31.30 9.86 -12.13
C SER A 527 30.82 9.18 -13.42
N ALA A 528 29.95 9.86 -14.16
CA ALA A 528 29.53 9.42 -15.49
C ALA A 528 30.63 9.65 -16.56
N SER A 529 31.52 10.63 -16.36
CA SER A 529 32.56 11.01 -17.32
C SER A 529 33.86 10.20 -17.20
N HIS A 530 34.11 9.60 -16.04
CA HIS A 530 35.30 8.77 -15.76
C HIS A 530 34.88 7.43 -15.11
N PRO A 531 34.14 6.56 -15.82
CA PRO A 531 33.64 5.31 -15.24
C PRO A 531 34.68 4.18 -15.25
N TYR A 532 35.74 4.31 -16.06
CA TYR A 532 36.64 3.21 -16.42
C TYR A 532 37.60 2.77 -15.31
N ASP A 533 37.72 3.53 -14.20
CA ASP A 533 38.30 3.10 -12.93
C ASP A 533 37.85 1.69 -12.50
N TRP A 534 36.60 1.34 -12.84
CA TRP A 534 36.04 0.03 -12.53
C TRP A 534 36.70 -1.12 -13.29
N LEU A 535 37.38 -0.91 -14.43
CA LEU A 535 38.16 -1.96 -15.11
C LEU A 535 39.27 -2.53 -14.22
N TYR A 536 39.94 -1.65 -13.46
CA TYR A 536 40.93 -2.04 -12.46
C TYR A 536 40.26 -2.76 -11.28
N ARG A 537 39.20 -2.17 -10.71
CA ARG A 537 38.54 -2.66 -9.49
C ARG A 537 37.79 -3.98 -9.65
N ILE A 538 37.25 -4.26 -10.84
CA ILE A 538 36.54 -5.51 -11.20
C ILE A 538 37.53 -6.66 -11.47
N GLY A 539 38.81 -6.35 -11.64
CA GLY A 539 39.88 -7.33 -11.77
C GLY A 539 39.97 -7.96 -13.15
N ALA A 540 39.90 -7.17 -14.23
CA ALA A 540 40.16 -7.66 -15.59
C ALA A 540 41.60 -8.22 -15.78
N GLY A 541 42.50 -8.04 -14.80
CA GLY A 541 43.82 -8.67 -14.74
C GLY A 541 43.90 -9.98 -13.92
N ALA A 542 42.78 -10.54 -13.46
CA ALA A 542 42.75 -11.65 -12.50
C ALA A 542 42.32 -13.03 -13.07
N THR A 543 42.07 -13.15 -14.37
CA THR A 543 41.54 -14.37 -15.02
C THR A 543 42.28 -14.72 -16.30
N ASP A 544 42.58 -16.00 -16.53
CA ASP A 544 43.19 -16.52 -17.77
C ASP A 544 42.17 -16.66 -18.93
N HIS A 545 41.19 -15.74 -18.99
CA HIS A 545 40.05 -15.76 -19.91
C HIS A 545 39.80 -14.37 -20.50
N THR A 546 39.40 -14.31 -21.76
CA THR A 546 38.97 -13.06 -22.43
C THR A 546 37.77 -12.46 -21.71
N VAL A 547 37.93 -11.25 -21.17
CA VAL A 547 36.83 -10.42 -20.70
C VAL A 547 36.43 -9.49 -21.85
N LEU A 548 35.14 -9.39 -22.19
CA LEU A 548 34.67 -8.33 -23.08
C LEU A 548 34.39 -7.05 -22.29
N VAL A 549 34.68 -5.91 -22.91
CA VAL A 549 34.30 -4.58 -22.43
C VAL A 549 33.34 -3.98 -23.44
N GLY A 550 32.20 -3.49 -22.96
CA GLY A 550 31.12 -2.97 -23.80
C GLY A 550 30.43 -1.73 -23.21
N HIS A 551 29.81 -0.96 -24.08
CA HIS A 551 28.93 0.18 -23.73
C HIS A 551 27.48 -0.16 -24.08
N ALA A 552 26.56 0.02 -23.13
CA ALA A 552 25.18 -0.46 -23.22
C ALA A 552 24.28 0.36 -24.16
N GLU A 553 24.68 1.57 -24.55
CA GLU A 553 24.04 2.35 -25.62
C GLU A 553 24.44 1.89 -27.04
N ILE A 554 25.26 0.84 -27.15
CA ILE A 554 25.67 0.20 -28.39
C ILE A 554 25.40 -1.30 -28.25
N VAL A 555 24.51 -1.81 -29.10
CA VAL A 555 23.92 -3.15 -29.00
C VAL A 555 24.44 -4.01 -30.14
N PRO A 556 25.57 -4.73 -29.96
CA PRO A 556 26.06 -5.69 -30.95
C PRO A 556 25.16 -6.92 -31.03
N GLY A 557 25.06 -7.52 -32.22
CA GLY A 557 24.40 -8.81 -32.41
C GLY A 557 25.12 -9.94 -31.69
N ALA A 558 24.37 -10.97 -31.27
CA ALA A 558 24.94 -12.15 -30.62
C ALA A 558 26.06 -12.87 -31.44
N PRO A 559 26.00 -12.96 -32.79
CA PRO A 559 27.12 -13.50 -33.58
C PRO A 559 28.40 -12.65 -33.47
N THR A 560 28.27 -11.32 -33.40
CA THR A 560 29.39 -10.39 -33.25
C THR A 560 30.04 -10.55 -31.87
N LEU A 561 29.23 -10.67 -30.81
CA LEU A 561 29.70 -10.96 -29.46
C LEU A 561 30.39 -12.33 -29.36
N ALA A 562 29.84 -13.37 -30.00
CA ALA A 562 30.47 -14.68 -30.07
C ALA A 562 31.85 -14.61 -30.74
N ARG A 563 31.94 -13.93 -31.90
CA ARG A 563 33.22 -13.67 -32.59
C ARG A 563 34.22 -12.94 -31.71
N LEU A 564 33.82 -11.92 -30.95
CA LEU A 564 34.72 -11.17 -30.05
C LEU A 564 35.23 -12.01 -28.87
N TYR A 565 34.48 -13.02 -28.42
CA TYR A 565 34.97 -13.98 -27.42
C TYR A 565 35.95 -15.00 -28.00
N ASP A 566 35.77 -15.40 -29.26
CA ASP A 566 36.61 -16.39 -29.94
C ASP A 566 37.91 -15.77 -30.51
N ASP A 567 37.84 -14.52 -30.98
CA ASP A 567 38.95 -13.74 -31.57
C ASP A 567 38.91 -12.28 -31.08
N PRO A 568 39.63 -11.95 -29.99
CA PRO A 568 39.50 -10.67 -29.30
C PRO A 568 40.11 -9.49 -30.07
N ALA A 569 39.24 -8.64 -30.60
CA ALA A 569 39.60 -7.42 -31.32
C ALA A 569 38.99 -6.16 -30.67
N LEU A 570 39.48 -4.99 -31.07
CA LEU A 570 38.84 -3.70 -30.80
C LEU A 570 37.91 -3.35 -31.97
N LEU A 571 36.61 -3.17 -31.73
CA LEU A 571 35.71 -2.72 -32.80
C LEU A 571 35.89 -1.23 -33.06
N VAL A 572 36.19 -0.85 -34.30
CA VAL A 572 36.45 0.54 -34.71
C VAL A 572 35.64 0.96 -35.95
N GLU A 573 35.32 2.25 -36.02
CA GLU A 573 34.78 2.93 -37.21
C GLU A 573 35.83 3.92 -37.76
N PRO A 574 35.79 4.28 -39.06
CA PRO A 574 36.61 5.35 -39.61
C PRO A 574 36.18 6.75 -39.11
N ARG A 575 37.13 7.67 -38.95
CA ARG A 575 36.88 9.10 -38.68
C ARG A 575 36.91 9.93 -39.96
N ASP A 576 36.04 10.93 -40.07
CA ASP A 576 35.96 11.87 -41.22
C ASP A 576 37.27 12.63 -41.50
N ALA A 577 38.09 12.84 -40.46
CA ALA A 577 39.40 13.49 -40.54
C ALA A 577 40.57 12.53 -40.84
N GLY A 578 40.28 11.25 -41.12
CA GLY A 578 41.26 10.18 -41.21
C GLY A 578 41.55 9.51 -39.86
N GLY A 579 41.96 8.24 -39.91
CA GLY A 579 42.14 7.38 -38.74
C GLY A 579 40.85 6.67 -38.30
N THR A 580 40.92 6.03 -37.15
CA THR A 580 39.88 5.17 -36.59
C THR A 580 39.39 5.69 -35.23
N HIS A 581 38.23 5.19 -34.79
CA HIS A 581 37.61 5.50 -33.51
C HIS A 581 37.00 4.24 -32.90
N TRP A 582 37.34 3.93 -31.65
CA TRP A 582 36.73 2.85 -30.89
C TRP A 582 35.22 3.01 -30.79
N LEU A 583 34.49 2.01 -31.28
CA LEU A 583 33.04 1.97 -31.24
C LEU A 583 32.53 2.05 -29.79
N GLY A 584 33.18 1.36 -28.85
CA GLY A 584 32.70 1.14 -27.48
C GLY A 584 32.56 -0.35 -27.10
N TRP A 585 33.03 -1.25 -27.95
CA TRP A 585 33.10 -2.70 -27.70
C TRP A 585 34.47 -3.27 -28.07
N GLY A 586 34.94 -4.27 -27.32
CA GLY A 586 36.16 -5.01 -27.63
C GLY A 586 36.56 -5.98 -26.53
N GLY A 587 37.67 -6.69 -26.74
CA GLY A 587 38.29 -7.48 -25.68
C GLY A 587 39.03 -6.63 -24.64
N ALA A 588 39.33 -7.23 -23.49
CA ALA A 588 40.31 -6.75 -22.53
C ALA A 588 41.18 -7.93 -22.08
N SER A 589 42.51 -7.70 -22.04
CA SER A 589 43.52 -8.66 -21.60
C SER A 589 44.26 -8.15 -20.36
N ARG A 590 44.98 -9.06 -19.71
CA ARG A 590 45.70 -8.82 -18.44
C ARG A 590 46.67 -7.63 -18.51
N ASP A 591 47.40 -7.49 -19.61
CA ASP A 591 48.39 -6.42 -19.83
C ASP A 591 47.77 -5.04 -20.10
N ALA A 592 46.54 -4.99 -20.61
CA ALA A 592 45.79 -3.76 -20.77
C ALA A 592 45.28 -3.28 -19.40
N ALA A 593 44.59 -4.15 -18.65
CA ALA A 593 43.99 -3.81 -17.36
C ALA A 593 45.02 -3.34 -16.32
N GLY A 594 46.22 -3.94 -16.29
CA GLY A 594 47.26 -3.63 -15.31
C GLY A 594 47.84 -2.21 -15.34
N ARG A 595 47.54 -1.40 -16.36
CA ARG A 595 48.09 -0.03 -16.53
C ARG A 595 47.10 1.09 -16.17
N THR A 596 45.90 0.74 -15.68
CA THR A 596 44.74 1.65 -15.58
C THR A 596 44.64 2.42 -14.25
N ASN A 597 45.76 2.69 -13.55
CA ASN A 597 45.78 3.37 -12.24
C ASN A 597 45.76 4.91 -12.33
N VAL A 598 45.02 5.46 -13.29
CA VAL A 598 44.82 6.90 -13.56
C VAL A 598 43.37 7.06 -13.99
N ALA A 599 42.71 8.16 -13.64
CA ALA A 599 41.35 8.45 -14.10
C ALA A 599 41.32 8.54 -15.65
N LEU A 600 40.80 7.51 -16.31
CA LEU A 600 40.74 7.43 -17.77
C LEU A 600 39.50 8.13 -18.32
N ASP A 601 39.68 8.85 -19.42
CA ASP A 601 38.62 9.20 -20.36
C ASP A 601 38.46 8.12 -21.45
N ALA A 602 37.49 8.30 -22.36
CA ALA A 602 37.18 7.32 -23.41
C ALA A 602 38.30 7.20 -24.47
N ASP A 603 38.96 8.31 -24.84
CA ASP A 603 40.06 8.29 -25.80
C ASP A 603 41.33 7.70 -25.16
N ALA A 604 41.53 7.87 -23.85
CA ALA A 604 42.63 7.28 -23.10
C ALA A 604 42.47 5.76 -22.97
N LEU A 605 41.25 5.28 -22.73
CA LEU A 605 40.94 3.84 -22.79
C LEU A 605 41.11 3.28 -24.22
N HIS A 606 40.61 3.98 -25.24
CA HIS A 606 40.81 3.59 -26.65
C HIS A 606 42.29 3.44 -27.01
N ARG A 607 43.13 4.44 -26.71
CA ARG A 607 44.59 4.40 -26.96
C ARG A 607 45.31 3.31 -26.18
N LEU A 608 44.74 2.84 -25.07
CA LEU A 608 45.28 1.74 -24.26
C LEU A 608 44.89 0.37 -24.84
N LEU A 609 43.63 0.19 -25.26
CA LEU A 609 43.15 -1.06 -25.86
C LEU A 609 43.73 -1.29 -27.27
N GLU A 610 43.84 -0.26 -28.09
CA GLU A 610 44.41 -0.30 -29.45
C GLU A 610 45.91 -0.70 -29.46
N ARG A 611 46.62 -0.46 -28.35
CA ARG A 611 48.01 -0.92 -28.17
C ARG A 611 48.12 -2.38 -27.70
N ALA A 612 47.00 -3.01 -27.33
CA ALA A 612 46.97 -4.33 -26.72
C ALA A 612 46.20 -5.38 -27.55
N LEU A 613 45.36 -4.95 -28.51
CA LEU A 613 44.52 -5.81 -29.34
C LEU A 613 44.45 -5.27 -30.79
N PRO A 614 44.26 -6.15 -31.79
CA PRO A 614 44.07 -5.72 -33.18
C PRO A 614 42.76 -4.94 -33.35
N SER A 615 42.81 -3.83 -34.08
CA SER A 615 41.61 -3.09 -34.50
C SER A 615 40.91 -3.79 -35.66
N ARG A 616 39.63 -4.12 -35.47
CA ARG A 616 38.72 -4.67 -36.48
C ARG A 616 37.71 -3.60 -36.89
N MET A 617 37.66 -3.27 -38.17
CA MET A 617 36.61 -2.39 -38.69
C MET A 617 35.25 -3.08 -38.50
N ALA A 618 34.29 -2.39 -37.90
CA ALA A 618 32.99 -2.96 -37.57
C ALA A 618 32.01 -2.77 -38.75
N ASP A 619 31.33 -3.84 -39.16
CA ASP A 619 30.41 -3.77 -40.30
C ASP A 619 29.11 -3.10 -39.88
N GLY A 620 28.62 -2.13 -40.67
CA GLY A 620 27.51 -1.23 -40.29
C GLY A 620 26.12 -1.86 -40.05
N GLY A 621 26.00 -3.20 -40.11
CA GLY A 621 24.83 -3.97 -39.71
C GLY A 621 25.05 -4.89 -38.50
N GLU A 622 26.26 -4.95 -37.92
CA GLU A 622 26.59 -5.82 -36.78
C GLU A 622 26.11 -5.28 -35.42
N PHE A 623 25.74 -3.99 -35.34
CA PHE A 623 25.45 -3.29 -34.09
C PHE A 623 24.41 -2.19 -34.28
N VAL A 624 23.67 -1.91 -33.20
CA VAL A 624 22.59 -0.92 -33.14
C VAL A 624 22.95 0.15 -32.09
N ARG A 625 22.88 1.43 -32.44
CA ARG A 625 23.34 2.55 -31.57
C ARG A 625 22.17 3.39 -31.07
N VAL A 626 22.18 3.76 -29.79
CA VAL A 626 21.24 4.73 -29.19
C VAL A 626 21.93 5.93 -28.54
N ASP A 627 23.22 6.10 -28.84
CA ASP A 627 24.07 7.24 -28.47
C ASP A 627 23.71 8.58 -29.16
N SER A 628 22.82 8.52 -30.15
CA SER A 628 22.47 9.61 -31.03
C SER A 628 21.05 9.41 -31.57
N MET A 629 20.28 10.49 -31.78
CA MET A 629 18.92 10.39 -32.32
C MET A 629 18.89 9.68 -33.69
N ALA A 630 19.86 9.98 -34.56
CA ALA A 630 19.97 9.33 -35.87
C ALA A 630 20.33 7.83 -35.76
N GLY A 631 21.12 7.42 -34.77
CA GLY A 631 21.36 6.00 -34.46
C GLY A 631 20.08 5.33 -33.96
N TRP A 632 19.44 5.95 -32.97
CA TRP A 632 18.22 5.43 -32.35
C TRP A 632 17.06 5.29 -33.35
N MET A 633 16.89 6.22 -34.30
CA MET A 633 15.88 6.07 -35.36
C MET A 633 16.15 4.86 -36.26
N ARG A 634 17.42 4.55 -36.56
CA ARG A 634 17.78 3.31 -37.28
C ARG A 634 17.54 2.06 -36.42
N ALA A 635 17.83 2.13 -35.12
CA ALA A 635 17.51 1.09 -34.15
C ALA A 635 16.02 0.73 -34.16
N GLN A 636 15.17 1.75 -34.11
CA GLN A 636 13.71 1.62 -34.09
C GLN A 636 13.17 1.03 -35.40
N ALA A 637 13.68 1.48 -36.55
CA ALA A 637 13.31 0.96 -37.86
C ALA A 637 13.71 -0.53 -38.04
N ALA A 638 14.90 -0.91 -37.57
CA ALA A 638 15.36 -2.30 -37.60
C ALA A 638 14.48 -3.20 -36.70
N GLY A 639 14.14 -2.75 -35.50
CA GLY A 639 13.22 -3.45 -34.60
C GLY A 639 11.82 -3.64 -35.21
N LEU A 640 11.27 -2.60 -35.83
CA LEU A 640 9.99 -2.68 -36.55
C LEU A 640 10.05 -3.63 -37.77
N THR A 641 11.18 -3.70 -38.46
CA THR A 641 11.40 -4.64 -39.57
C THR A 641 11.45 -6.09 -39.07
N ALA A 642 12.09 -6.34 -37.93
CA ALA A 642 12.09 -7.67 -37.31
C ALA A 642 10.68 -8.11 -36.88
N VAL A 643 9.87 -7.18 -36.36
CA VAL A 643 8.45 -7.42 -36.04
C VAL A 643 7.62 -7.70 -37.30
N ALA A 644 7.87 -6.99 -38.40
CA ALA A 644 7.23 -7.26 -39.70
C ALA A 644 7.57 -8.67 -40.25
N ALA A 645 8.78 -9.16 -39.96
CA ALA A 645 9.22 -10.52 -40.28
C ALA A 645 8.72 -11.60 -39.28
N GLY A 646 7.81 -11.25 -38.36
CA GLY A 646 7.22 -12.18 -37.37
C GLY A 646 8.01 -12.32 -36.06
N GLY A 647 9.11 -11.58 -35.89
CA GLY A 647 9.90 -11.56 -34.65
C GLY A 647 9.17 -10.84 -33.51
N MET A 648 8.32 -11.56 -32.79
CA MET A 648 7.51 -11.01 -31.70
C MET A 648 8.19 -11.06 -30.33
N PRO A 649 8.19 -9.97 -29.54
CA PRO A 649 8.62 -9.99 -28.14
C PRO A 649 7.78 -10.96 -27.31
N SER A 650 8.39 -11.71 -26.39
CA SER A 650 7.74 -12.81 -25.64
C SER A 650 6.56 -12.42 -24.73
N HIS A 651 6.33 -11.12 -24.50
CA HIS A 651 5.22 -10.58 -23.73
C HIS A 651 4.19 -9.82 -24.60
N TYR A 652 4.43 -9.70 -25.91
CA TYR A 652 3.50 -9.12 -26.86
C TYR A 652 2.68 -10.23 -27.52
N ARG A 653 1.38 -9.98 -27.72
CA ARG A 653 0.53 -10.79 -28.58
C ARG A 653 0.75 -10.34 -30.03
N ALA A 654 1.13 -11.28 -30.90
CA ALA A 654 1.19 -11.06 -32.33
C ALA A 654 -0.21 -10.76 -32.91
N GLU A 655 -0.26 -9.83 -33.85
CA GLU A 655 -1.45 -9.41 -34.60
C GLU A 655 -1.06 -9.23 -36.08
N ALA A 656 -2.01 -9.21 -37.01
CA ALA A 656 -1.72 -9.19 -38.46
C ALA A 656 -0.96 -7.94 -38.97
N TRP A 657 -0.80 -6.92 -38.12
CA TRP A 657 -0.09 -5.66 -38.40
C TRP A 657 1.16 -5.45 -37.52
N GLY A 658 1.54 -6.43 -36.70
CA GLY A 658 2.64 -6.32 -35.74
C GLY A 658 2.28 -6.97 -34.40
N GLY A 659 2.24 -6.20 -33.31
CA GLY A 659 1.90 -6.77 -32.01
C GLY A 659 1.45 -5.77 -30.95
N ARG A 660 0.82 -6.29 -29.89
CA ARG A 660 0.33 -5.49 -28.76
C ARG A 660 0.49 -6.16 -27.39
N GLY A 661 0.57 -5.34 -26.34
CA GLY A 661 0.39 -5.77 -24.96
C GLY A 661 -1.01 -6.35 -24.71
N ALA A 662 -1.12 -7.28 -23.77
CA ALA A 662 -2.34 -8.02 -23.46
C ALA A 662 -3.48 -7.16 -22.89
N GLN A 663 -3.16 -6.02 -22.28
CA GLN A 663 -4.11 -5.09 -21.64
C GLN A 663 -4.40 -3.83 -22.49
N CYS A 664 -3.84 -3.74 -23.69
CA CYS A 664 -4.12 -2.67 -24.65
C CYS A 664 -5.60 -2.65 -25.09
N ARG A 665 -6.17 -1.46 -25.28
CA ARG A 665 -7.52 -1.23 -25.84
C ARG A 665 -7.45 -0.38 -27.10
N ILE A 666 -8.13 -0.83 -28.15
CA ILE A 666 -8.15 -0.19 -29.46
C ILE A 666 -9.62 0.04 -29.84
N ALA A 667 -9.98 1.23 -30.32
CA ALA A 667 -11.33 1.51 -30.81
C ALA A 667 -11.63 0.68 -32.09
N PRO A 668 -12.86 0.14 -32.29
CA PRO A 668 -13.17 -0.75 -33.41
C PRO A 668 -13.02 -0.13 -34.80
N ASP A 669 -13.01 1.21 -34.86
CA ASP A 669 -12.92 2.04 -36.05
C ASP A 669 -11.51 2.65 -36.27
N ALA A 670 -10.54 2.37 -35.38
CA ALA A 670 -9.17 2.81 -35.55
C ALA A 670 -8.44 1.99 -36.64
N VAL A 671 -7.75 2.68 -37.55
CA VAL A 671 -7.10 2.07 -38.72
C VAL A 671 -5.63 1.84 -38.42
N ILE A 672 -5.21 0.58 -38.26
CA ILE A 672 -3.82 0.20 -37.99
C ILE A 672 -3.18 -0.42 -39.24
N ARG A 673 -2.02 0.11 -39.64
CA ARG A 673 -1.25 -0.29 -40.84
C ARG A 673 0.16 -0.69 -40.41
N GLY A 674 0.50 -1.97 -40.52
CA GLY A 674 1.78 -2.49 -40.04
C GLY A 674 3.03 -1.92 -40.75
N PRO A 675 4.22 -2.03 -40.13
CA PRO A 675 4.47 -2.59 -38.80
C PRO A 675 4.14 -1.61 -37.67
N VAL A 676 3.44 -2.11 -36.64
CA VAL A 676 3.10 -1.34 -35.43
C VAL A 676 3.31 -2.19 -34.18
N LEU A 677 3.91 -1.57 -33.14
CA LEU A 677 3.95 -2.10 -31.78
C LEU A 677 3.12 -1.22 -30.84
N ILE A 678 2.28 -1.81 -30.00
CA ILE A 678 1.51 -1.10 -28.97
C ILE A 678 1.74 -1.72 -27.59
N GLY A 679 2.23 -0.92 -26.64
CA GLY A 679 2.57 -1.35 -25.29
C GLY A 679 1.40 -1.82 -24.44
N GLU A 680 1.71 -2.15 -23.20
CA GLU A 680 0.70 -2.58 -22.24
C GLU A 680 -0.17 -1.41 -21.76
N ARG A 681 -1.45 -1.73 -21.49
CA ARG A 681 -2.46 -0.85 -20.88
C ARG A 681 -2.85 0.40 -21.70
N CYS A 682 -2.29 0.63 -22.89
CA CYS A 682 -2.56 1.79 -23.74
C CYS A 682 -4.03 1.87 -24.22
N LEU A 683 -4.48 3.06 -24.62
CA LEU A 683 -5.80 3.26 -25.24
C LEU A 683 -5.69 4.10 -26.52
N ILE A 684 -6.27 3.58 -27.60
CA ILE A 684 -6.37 4.23 -28.92
C ILE A 684 -7.81 4.72 -29.16
N GLY A 685 -7.99 6.03 -29.36
CA GLY A 685 -9.29 6.65 -29.64
C GLY A 685 -9.92 6.28 -30.99
N SER A 686 -11.21 6.60 -31.12
CA SER A 686 -11.99 6.46 -32.36
C SER A 686 -11.44 7.36 -33.49
N GLY A 687 -11.52 6.88 -34.73
CA GLY A 687 -10.99 7.54 -35.92
C GLY A 687 -9.47 7.72 -35.96
N ALA A 688 -8.71 7.09 -35.07
CA ALA A 688 -7.25 7.19 -35.07
C ALA A 688 -6.64 6.38 -36.22
N GLU A 689 -5.64 6.94 -36.89
CA GLU A 689 -4.85 6.25 -37.91
C GLU A 689 -3.43 5.97 -37.38
N ILE A 690 -3.00 4.72 -37.38
CA ILE A 690 -1.71 4.32 -36.83
C ILE A 690 -0.91 3.54 -37.87
N GLY A 691 0.20 4.13 -38.31
CA GLY A 691 1.22 3.49 -39.12
C GLY A 691 1.31 3.99 -40.57
N PRO A 692 2.31 3.50 -41.33
CA PRO A 692 3.29 2.48 -40.94
C PRO A 692 4.33 2.97 -39.91
N ASN A 693 5.13 2.03 -39.42
CA ASN A 693 6.34 2.28 -38.61
C ASN A 693 6.09 3.03 -37.29
N VAL A 694 5.08 2.60 -36.52
CA VAL A 694 4.73 3.25 -35.23
C VAL A 694 5.03 2.34 -34.04
N VAL A 695 5.63 2.92 -32.99
CA VAL A 695 5.80 2.27 -31.69
C VAL A 695 5.15 3.12 -30.61
N ILE A 696 4.23 2.52 -29.86
CA ILE A 696 3.53 3.14 -28.74
C ILE A 696 3.99 2.44 -27.47
N GLY A 697 4.63 3.17 -26.55
CA GLY A 697 5.06 2.66 -25.25
C GLY A 697 3.90 2.41 -24.28
N ASP A 698 4.22 1.76 -23.15
CA ASP A 698 3.28 1.45 -22.06
C ASP A 698 2.51 2.68 -21.52
N ASP A 699 1.25 2.46 -21.10
CA ASP A 699 0.37 3.47 -20.50
C ASP A 699 0.20 4.76 -21.34
N VAL A 700 0.22 4.67 -22.68
CA VAL A 700 -0.02 5.79 -23.61
C VAL A 700 -1.52 5.93 -23.96
N ILE A 701 -1.93 7.18 -24.21
CA ILE A 701 -3.28 7.55 -24.67
C ILE A 701 -3.19 8.38 -25.95
N LEU A 702 -3.96 8.00 -26.98
CA LEU A 702 -4.18 8.78 -28.19
C LEU A 702 -5.63 9.24 -28.28
N GLY A 703 -5.85 10.55 -28.46
CA GLY A 703 -7.16 11.14 -28.70
C GLY A 703 -7.83 10.71 -30.02
N THR A 704 -9.08 11.13 -30.19
CA THR A 704 -9.88 10.84 -31.39
C THR A 704 -9.34 11.55 -32.64
N GLY A 705 -9.39 10.88 -33.79
CA GLY A 705 -8.93 11.44 -35.07
C GLY A 705 -7.41 11.69 -35.16
N THR A 706 -6.62 11.15 -34.22
CA THR A 706 -5.16 11.35 -34.17
C THR A 706 -4.45 10.40 -35.14
N SER A 707 -3.54 10.94 -35.95
CA SER A 707 -2.79 10.22 -36.99
C SER A 707 -1.31 10.13 -36.62
N LEU A 708 -0.76 8.92 -36.57
CA LEU A 708 0.66 8.66 -36.31
C LEU A 708 1.28 7.92 -37.49
N ARG A 709 2.42 8.42 -38.00
CA ARG A 709 3.25 7.78 -39.04
C ARG A 709 4.73 7.94 -38.72
N ASP A 710 5.52 6.89 -38.94
CA ASP A 710 6.99 6.91 -38.71
C ASP A 710 7.36 7.54 -37.34
N THR A 711 6.54 7.23 -36.32
CA THR A 711 6.46 7.97 -35.07
C THR A 711 6.51 7.04 -33.86
N THR A 712 7.27 7.43 -32.84
CA THR A 712 7.31 6.73 -31.56
C THR A 712 6.74 7.59 -30.44
N VAL A 713 5.82 7.04 -29.65
CA VAL A 713 5.30 7.67 -28.43
C VAL A 713 5.89 6.94 -27.23
N LEU A 714 6.66 7.65 -26.40
CA LEU A 714 7.28 7.10 -25.19
C LEU A 714 6.23 6.77 -24.11
N PRO A 715 6.54 5.89 -23.15
CA PRO A 715 5.59 5.49 -22.11
C PRO A 715 5.01 6.65 -21.28
N GLY A 716 3.75 6.54 -20.88
CA GLY A 716 3.08 7.51 -19.98
C GLY A 716 2.76 8.87 -20.60
N VAL A 717 2.57 8.94 -21.92
CA VAL A 717 2.30 10.18 -22.68
C VAL A 717 0.83 10.25 -23.14
N TYR A 718 0.24 11.44 -23.02
CA TYR A 718 -1.03 11.82 -23.63
C TYR A 718 -0.77 12.55 -24.95
N VAL A 719 -1.46 12.13 -26.01
CA VAL A 719 -1.51 12.83 -27.30
C VAL A 719 -2.95 13.27 -27.56
N GLY A 720 -3.17 14.57 -27.72
CA GLY A 720 -4.48 15.16 -27.93
C GLY A 720 -5.17 14.74 -29.23
N PRO A 721 -6.51 14.95 -29.34
CA PRO A 721 -7.29 14.61 -30.51
C PRO A 721 -6.93 15.45 -31.74
N GLY A 722 -7.16 14.89 -32.93
CA GLY A 722 -6.95 15.56 -34.23
C GLY A 722 -5.49 15.89 -34.56
N LEU A 723 -4.52 15.38 -33.78
CA LEU A 723 -3.11 15.65 -34.02
C LEU A 723 -2.57 14.72 -35.11
N SER A 724 -1.88 15.28 -36.11
CA SER A 724 -1.13 14.51 -37.10
C SER A 724 0.37 14.60 -36.78
N LEU A 725 1.02 13.45 -36.56
CA LEU A 725 2.44 13.34 -36.29
C LEU A 725 3.09 12.40 -37.29
N ASP A 726 4.04 12.95 -38.04
CA ASP A 726 4.81 12.27 -39.08
C ASP A 726 6.31 12.50 -38.81
N GLY A 727 7.08 11.41 -38.70
CA GLY A 727 8.51 11.46 -38.37
C GLY A 727 8.81 12.07 -36.99
N ALA A 728 8.16 11.58 -35.92
CA ALA A 728 8.22 12.17 -34.58
C ALA A 728 8.66 11.20 -33.46
N VAL A 729 9.27 11.73 -32.40
CA VAL A 729 9.44 11.04 -31.11
C VAL A 729 8.77 11.88 -30.03
N VAL A 730 7.75 11.34 -29.36
CA VAL A 730 6.90 12.07 -28.41
C VAL A 730 7.21 11.63 -26.99
N GLY A 731 7.60 12.57 -26.13
CA GLY A 731 7.90 12.34 -24.73
C GLY A 731 7.04 13.18 -23.76
N PRO A 732 7.20 12.97 -22.45
CA PRO A 732 6.28 13.49 -21.42
C PRO A 732 6.21 15.03 -21.32
N ALA A 733 7.21 15.77 -21.80
CA ALA A 733 7.21 17.23 -21.80
C ALA A 733 7.81 17.85 -23.08
N SER A 734 8.15 17.03 -24.08
CA SER A 734 8.81 17.46 -25.30
C SER A 734 8.60 16.49 -26.45
N LEU A 735 8.74 16.99 -27.67
CA LEU A 735 8.64 16.29 -28.94
C LEU A 735 9.96 16.48 -29.68
N TYR A 736 10.52 15.42 -30.28
CA TYR A 736 11.50 15.57 -31.35
C TYR A 736 10.79 15.40 -32.70
N SER A 737 11.10 16.27 -33.67
CA SER A 737 10.63 16.10 -35.05
C SER A 737 11.82 15.88 -35.98
N ALA A 738 11.85 14.73 -36.66
CA ALA A 738 12.90 14.36 -37.61
C ALA A 738 12.90 15.29 -38.84
N ARG A 739 11.73 15.80 -39.25
CA ARG A 739 11.57 16.80 -40.32
C ARG A 739 12.35 18.09 -40.05
N TRP A 740 12.36 18.54 -38.79
CA TRP A 740 13.02 19.78 -38.37
C TRP A 740 14.36 19.54 -37.64
N ARG A 741 14.69 18.27 -37.37
CA ARG A 741 15.82 17.80 -36.54
C ARG A 741 15.94 18.55 -35.20
N ALA A 742 14.80 18.83 -34.58
CA ALA A 742 14.70 19.72 -33.42
C ALA A 742 13.82 19.17 -32.31
N LYS A 743 14.24 19.43 -31.06
CA LYS A 743 13.48 19.17 -29.82
C LYS A 743 12.62 20.36 -29.45
N LEU A 744 11.31 20.18 -29.54
CA LEU A 744 10.27 21.14 -29.17
C LEU A 744 9.82 20.84 -27.73
N ALA A 745 10.05 21.76 -26.80
CA ALA A 745 9.59 21.64 -25.42
C ALA A 745 8.22 22.29 -25.24
N PHE A 746 7.25 21.55 -24.69
CA PHE A 746 5.90 22.06 -24.43
C PHE A 746 5.84 22.78 -23.08
N ARG A 747 5.07 23.87 -22.98
CA ARG A 747 4.76 24.48 -21.69
C ARG A 747 3.52 23.80 -21.12
N SER A 748 3.44 23.72 -19.80
CA SER A 748 2.40 22.97 -19.08
C SER A 748 0.95 23.49 -19.25
N GLY A 749 0.75 24.58 -20.01
CA GLY A 749 -0.56 25.08 -20.41
C GLY A 749 -1.03 24.60 -21.80
N ASP A 750 -0.14 24.09 -22.66
CA ASP A 750 -0.40 23.98 -24.10
C ASP A 750 -1.27 22.76 -24.49
N ALA A 751 -1.45 21.80 -23.57
CA ALA A 751 -2.41 20.68 -23.56
C ALA A 751 -2.41 19.66 -24.73
N VAL A 752 -1.77 19.95 -25.88
CA VAL A 752 -1.72 19.06 -27.06
C VAL A 752 -0.95 17.77 -26.79
N ILE A 753 0.18 17.85 -26.08
CA ILE A 753 0.96 16.71 -25.60
C ILE A 753 1.24 16.95 -24.11
N ALA A 754 1.05 15.92 -23.27
CA ALA A 754 1.15 16.05 -21.82
C ALA A 754 1.63 14.75 -21.14
N PRO A 755 2.23 14.82 -19.94
CA PRO A 755 2.55 13.64 -19.16
C PRO A 755 1.28 13.13 -18.46
N LEU A 756 0.95 11.86 -18.67
CA LEU A 756 -0.14 11.19 -17.93
C LEU A 756 0.24 10.95 -16.46
N LEU A 757 1.54 10.89 -16.18
CA LEU A 757 2.12 10.78 -14.84
C LEU A 757 2.99 12.01 -14.57
N ALA A 758 2.40 13.04 -13.96
CA ALA A 758 3.16 14.15 -13.42
C ALA A 758 4.04 13.68 -12.25
N PRO A 759 5.28 14.20 -12.09
CA PRO A 759 6.11 13.90 -10.93
C PRO A 759 5.38 14.33 -9.64
N THR A 760 5.39 13.47 -8.63
CA THR A 760 4.53 13.61 -7.43
C THR A 760 4.94 14.79 -6.54
N GLY A 761 4.40 15.97 -6.83
CA GLY A 761 4.55 17.21 -6.07
C GLY A 761 3.20 17.91 -5.86
N GLN A 762 2.99 18.50 -4.68
CA GLN A 762 1.69 18.98 -4.18
C GLN A 762 0.84 19.77 -5.20
N GLN A 763 -0.35 19.24 -5.54
CA GLN A 763 -1.38 19.97 -6.29
C GLN A 763 -2.65 20.17 -5.46
N GLY A 764 -2.56 21.09 -4.52
CA GLY A 764 -3.71 21.76 -3.89
C GLY A 764 -3.39 23.24 -3.75
N ALA A 765 -4.38 24.07 -3.40
CA ALA A 765 -4.17 25.49 -3.22
C ALA A 765 -2.98 25.75 -2.26
N GLY A 766 -2.03 26.59 -2.67
CA GLY A 766 -0.86 26.92 -1.85
C GLY A 766 -1.25 27.59 -0.54
N LEU A 767 -0.36 27.57 0.46
CA LEU A 767 -0.64 28.07 1.81
C LEU A 767 -1.31 29.47 1.84
N PRO A 768 -0.89 30.49 1.05
CA PRO A 768 -1.57 31.77 1.01
C PRO A 768 -3.03 31.68 0.49
N GLY A 769 -3.26 30.87 -0.54
CA GLY A 769 -4.59 30.67 -1.13
C GLY A 769 -5.57 29.93 -0.20
N ARG A 770 -5.05 29.07 0.68
CA ARG A 770 -5.83 28.39 1.73
C ARG A 770 -6.15 29.32 2.90
N LEU A 771 -5.20 30.16 3.31
CA LEU A 771 -5.42 31.18 4.35
C LEU A 771 -6.45 32.23 3.89
N ALA A 772 -6.37 32.70 2.65
CA ALA A 772 -7.36 33.61 2.06
C ALA A 772 -8.78 32.98 2.03
N ALA A 773 -8.88 31.70 1.64
CA ALA A 773 -10.15 30.98 1.65
C ALA A 773 -10.72 30.77 3.07
N LEU A 774 -9.85 30.52 4.07
CA LEU A 774 -10.26 30.40 5.47
C LEU A 774 -10.77 31.74 6.03
N ALA A 775 -10.10 32.85 5.73
CA ALA A 775 -10.56 34.19 6.12
C ALA A 775 -11.93 34.54 5.52
N LEU A 776 -12.15 34.22 4.24
CA LEU A 776 -13.43 34.39 3.56
C LEU A 776 -14.54 33.50 4.17
N ALA A 777 -14.21 32.26 4.56
CA ALA A 777 -15.15 31.40 5.27
C ALA A 777 -15.55 32.01 6.63
N THR A 778 -14.60 32.49 7.44
CA THR A 778 -14.88 33.14 8.73
C THR A 778 -15.79 34.36 8.57
N LEU A 779 -15.59 35.20 7.56
CA LEU A 779 -16.46 36.35 7.24
C LEU A 779 -17.89 35.92 6.86
N LEU A 780 -18.05 34.81 6.15
CA LEU A 780 -19.35 34.30 5.72
C LEU A 780 -20.07 33.43 6.78
N ALA A 781 -19.37 32.99 7.83
CA ALA A 781 -19.88 32.12 8.89
C ALA A 781 -21.18 32.62 9.57
N PRO A 782 -21.30 33.88 10.06
CA PRO A 782 -22.52 34.34 10.72
C PRO A 782 -23.72 34.38 9.76
N PHE A 783 -23.50 34.74 8.49
CA PHE A 783 -24.55 34.75 7.48
C PHE A 783 -25.01 33.33 7.12
N ALA A 784 -24.08 32.38 6.98
CA ALA A 784 -24.40 30.97 6.78
C ALA A 784 -25.16 30.38 7.97
N ALA A 785 -24.76 30.72 9.20
CA ALA A 785 -25.44 30.30 10.43
C ALA A 785 -26.86 30.87 10.55
N ALA A 786 -27.06 32.16 10.22
CA ALA A 786 -28.39 32.77 10.20
C ALA A 786 -29.31 32.12 9.15
N VAL A 787 -28.82 31.91 7.94
CA VAL A 787 -29.58 31.21 6.88
C VAL A 787 -29.93 29.78 7.30
N ALA A 788 -29.01 29.06 7.94
CA ALA A 788 -29.27 27.73 8.49
C ALA A 788 -30.36 27.75 9.57
N ALA A 789 -30.24 28.64 10.56
CA ALA A 789 -31.18 28.76 11.68
C ALA A 789 -32.63 28.99 11.20
N THR A 790 -32.84 29.82 10.18
CA THR A 790 -34.19 30.09 9.64
C THR A 790 -34.92 28.89 9.04
N ARG A 791 -34.24 27.75 8.81
CA ARG A 791 -34.87 26.48 8.37
C ARG A 791 -34.71 25.33 9.37
N PHE A 792 -33.71 25.40 10.27
CA PHE A 792 -33.48 24.36 11.27
C PHE A 792 -34.70 24.16 12.18
N GLY A 793 -35.41 25.24 12.50
CA GLY A 793 -36.68 25.22 13.26
C GLY A 793 -37.93 24.71 12.52
N ARG A 794 -37.80 24.12 11.31
CA ARG A 794 -38.92 23.48 10.60
C ARG A 794 -38.63 22.06 10.11
N GLU A 795 -37.45 21.81 9.52
CA GLU A 795 -37.21 20.55 8.77
C GLU A 795 -35.90 19.82 9.12
N GLY A 796 -35.18 20.24 10.18
CA GLY A 796 -34.12 19.45 10.84
C GLY A 796 -32.95 18.94 9.99
N GLY A 797 -32.76 19.48 8.77
CA GLY A 797 -31.81 18.94 7.79
C GLY A 797 -30.44 19.62 7.78
N HIS A 798 -29.41 18.88 7.38
CA HIS A 798 -28.09 19.44 7.08
C HIS A 798 -28.16 20.45 5.92
N VAL A 799 -27.43 21.54 6.10
CA VAL A 799 -27.40 22.73 5.22
C VAL A 799 -26.73 22.44 3.87
N TRP A 800 -25.67 21.62 3.90
CA TRP A 800 -24.96 21.13 2.72
C TRP A 800 -25.19 19.63 2.54
N THR A 801 -25.46 19.24 1.30
CA THR A 801 -25.11 17.91 0.81
C THR A 801 -23.60 17.86 0.55
N HIS A 802 -23.02 16.67 0.66
CA HIS A 802 -21.64 16.45 0.26
C HIS A 802 -21.65 15.59 -0.99
N GLU A 803 -21.09 16.12 -2.08
CA GLU A 803 -20.98 15.41 -3.34
C GLU A 803 -19.53 14.94 -3.51
N SER A 804 -19.36 13.65 -3.79
CA SER A 804 -18.03 13.06 -4.00
C SER A 804 -17.52 13.51 -5.37
N VAL A 805 -16.32 14.07 -5.43
CA VAL A 805 -15.69 14.47 -6.70
C VAL A 805 -14.21 14.11 -6.73
N VAL A 806 -13.71 13.80 -7.92
CA VAL A 806 -12.30 13.49 -8.17
C VAL A 806 -11.45 14.74 -8.04
N THR A 807 -10.32 14.63 -7.32
CA THR A 807 -9.38 15.73 -7.05
C THR A 807 -7.92 15.40 -7.36
N GLY A 808 -7.66 14.34 -8.11
CA GLY A 808 -6.32 13.88 -8.46
C GLY A 808 -6.30 12.40 -8.85
N TRP A 809 -5.26 12.02 -9.60
CA TRP A 809 -4.82 10.62 -9.71
C TRP A 809 -3.84 10.35 -8.58
N ASP A 810 -3.78 9.11 -8.11
CA ASP A 810 -2.60 8.64 -7.40
C ASP A 810 -2.12 7.34 -8.05
N ALA A 811 -0.97 7.46 -8.70
CA ALA A 811 -0.33 6.41 -9.47
C ALA A 811 0.07 5.20 -8.61
N ALA A 812 0.16 5.36 -7.29
CA ALA A 812 0.45 4.23 -6.41
C ALA A 812 -0.75 3.27 -6.27
N SER A 813 -1.98 3.67 -6.64
CA SER A 813 -3.21 2.77 -6.58
C SER A 813 -3.72 2.63 -8.06
N ALA A 814 -3.53 3.65 -8.92
CA ALA A 814 -4.30 3.79 -10.15
C ALA A 814 -5.82 3.84 -9.87
N ALA A 815 -6.19 4.67 -8.89
CA ALA A 815 -7.58 5.05 -8.63
C ALA A 815 -7.69 6.57 -8.45
N TRP A 816 -8.89 7.09 -8.74
CA TRP A 816 -9.24 8.49 -8.55
C TRP A 816 -9.27 8.86 -7.07
N ILE A 817 -8.53 9.90 -6.70
CA ILE A 817 -8.62 10.51 -5.36
C ILE A 817 -9.94 11.26 -5.29
N GLU A 818 -11.01 10.59 -4.86
CA GLU A 818 -12.26 11.29 -4.55
C GLU A 818 -12.19 12.01 -3.20
N ARG A 819 -12.77 13.21 -3.15
CA ARG A 819 -12.97 13.98 -1.91
C ARG A 819 -14.37 14.63 -1.94
N PRO A 820 -15.06 14.71 -0.80
CA PRO A 820 -16.37 15.36 -0.74
C PRO A 820 -16.24 16.88 -0.81
N ILE A 821 -16.95 17.49 -1.76
CA ILE A 821 -17.20 18.95 -1.83
C ILE A 821 -18.53 19.31 -1.18
N ARG A 822 -18.64 20.55 -0.69
CA ARG A 822 -19.85 21.07 -0.02
C ARG A 822 -20.77 21.74 -1.04
N VAL A 823 -21.94 21.15 -1.27
CA VAL A 823 -22.98 21.67 -2.18
C VAL A 823 -24.22 22.04 -1.34
N PRO A 824 -24.80 23.24 -1.49
CA PRO A 824 -25.98 23.61 -0.70
C PRO A 824 -27.20 22.80 -1.15
N ARG A 825 -27.98 22.28 -0.19
CA ARG A 825 -29.12 21.41 -0.50
C ARG A 825 -30.19 22.17 -1.33
N LYS A 826 -30.77 21.52 -2.34
CA LYS A 826 -31.84 22.10 -3.18
C LYS A 826 -33.02 22.56 -2.31
N GLY A 827 -33.63 23.70 -2.67
CA GLY A 827 -34.83 24.25 -2.00
C GLY A 827 -34.61 25.50 -1.13
N TYR A 828 -33.41 26.07 -1.06
CA TYR A 828 -33.23 27.45 -0.59
C TYR A 828 -33.45 28.43 -1.76
N GLY A 829 -34.18 29.53 -1.53
CA GLY A 829 -34.37 30.58 -2.55
C GLY A 829 -33.05 31.20 -3.01
N LYS A 830 -32.97 31.63 -4.28
CA LYS A 830 -31.73 31.97 -5.03
C LYS A 830 -30.63 32.61 -4.16
N CYS A 831 -30.89 33.76 -3.52
CA CYS A 831 -29.89 34.47 -2.72
C CYS A 831 -29.40 33.69 -1.48
N ARG A 832 -30.30 32.98 -0.78
CA ARG A 832 -29.95 32.16 0.39
C ARG A 832 -29.13 30.93 0.00
N GLY A 833 -29.44 30.30 -1.13
CA GLY A 833 -28.64 29.21 -1.68
C GLY A 833 -27.23 29.65 -2.11
N ARG A 834 -27.11 30.82 -2.75
CA ARG A 834 -25.82 31.40 -3.17
C ARG A 834 -24.85 31.64 -1.99
N VAL A 835 -25.32 32.20 -0.87
CA VAL A 835 -24.48 32.42 0.33
C VAL A 835 -23.95 31.10 0.89
N LEU A 836 -24.80 30.07 0.97
CA LEU A 836 -24.40 28.74 1.43
C LEU A 836 -23.40 28.07 0.47
N SER A 837 -23.57 28.22 -0.86
CA SER A 837 -22.58 27.76 -1.85
C SER A 837 -21.21 28.42 -1.62
N MET A 838 -21.16 29.74 -1.43
CA MET A 838 -19.90 30.47 -1.26
C MET A 838 -19.14 30.06 0.01
N PHE A 839 -19.83 29.92 1.15
CA PHE A 839 -19.20 29.45 2.39
C PHE A 839 -18.72 27.99 2.29
N GLY A 840 -19.51 27.11 1.68
CA GLY A 840 -19.11 25.71 1.45
C GLY A 840 -17.84 25.60 0.59
N ASN A 841 -17.82 26.27 -0.56
CA ASN A 841 -16.67 26.30 -1.46
C ASN A 841 -15.42 26.91 -0.82
N ALA A 842 -15.55 28.00 -0.05
CA ALA A 842 -14.43 28.60 0.67
C ALA A 842 -13.80 27.61 1.68
N LEU A 843 -14.62 26.84 2.40
CA LEU A 843 -14.13 25.77 3.29
C LEU A 843 -13.51 24.58 2.53
N ASP A 844 -13.97 24.28 1.30
CA ASP A 844 -13.35 23.24 0.45
C ASP A 844 -11.95 23.67 -0.03
N VAL A 845 -11.79 24.93 -0.44
CA VAL A 845 -10.49 25.49 -0.84
C VAL A 845 -9.54 25.60 0.37
N ALA A 846 -10.02 26.07 1.53
CA ALA A 846 -9.24 26.11 2.76
C ALA A 846 -8.77 24.71 3.21
N ALA A 847 -9.61 23.68 3.03
CA ALA A 847 -9.26 22.29 3.29
C ALA A 847 -8.25 21.70 2.29
N GLY A 848 -8.00 22.35 1.14
CA GLY A 848 -7.20 21.77 0.06
C GLY A 848 -7.93 20.65 -0.70
N VAL A 849 -9.26 20.74 -0.79
CA VAL A 849 -10.13 19.84 -1.57
C VAL A 849 -10.40 20.42 -2.96
N ARG A 850 -10.58 21.74 -3.05
CA ARG A 850 -10.69 22.49 -4.32
C ARG A 850 -9.52 23.46 -4.49
N ASN A 851 -9.28 23.86 -5.74
CA ASN A 851 -8.52 25.06 -6.08
C ASN A 851 -9.45 26.23 -6.37
N TRP A 852 -8.93 27.47 -6.36
CA TRP A 852 -9.69 28.65 -6.78
C TRP A 852 -10.12 28.57 -8.26
N ILE A 853 -9.26 28.00 -9.11
CA ILE A 853 -9.48 27.70 -10.54
C ILE A 853 -9.18 26.23 -10.79
N GLY A 854 -9.97 25.56 -11.63
CA GLY A 854 -9.74 24.17 -12.07
C GLY A 854 -10.88 23.62 -12.94
N PRO A 855 -10.80 22.34 -13.39
CA PRO A 855 -11.87 21.68 -14.16
C PRO A 855 -13.19 21.57 -13.37
N ARG A 856 -14.31 21.26 -14.05
CA ARG A 856 -15.59 21.04 -13.38
C ARG A 856 -15.49 19.88 -12.38
N PRO A 857 -16.03 20.02 -11.15
CA PRO A 857 -16.12 18.91 -10.20
C PRO A 857 -16.96 17.77 -10.79
N ARG A 858 -16.41 16.56 -10.82
CA ARG A 858 -17.07 15.34 -11.31
C ARG A 858 -16.89 14.22 -10.29
N SER A 859 -17.96 13.50 -9.95
CA SER A 859 -17.85 12.24 -9.21
C SER A 859 -17.04 11.20 -9.98
N ALA A 860 -16.47 10.20 -9.29
CA ALA A 860 -15.82 9.10 -10.03
C ALA A 860 -16.80 8.33 -10.90
N ALA A 861 -18.12 8.37 -10.64
CA ALA A 861 -19.13 7.85 -11.56
C ALA A 861 -19.19 8.67 -12.86
N GLN A 862 -19.37 9.99 -12.78
CA GLN A 862 -19.38 10.88 -13.95
C GLN A 862 -18.05 10.86 -14.71
N LEU A 863 -16.91 10.74 -14.00
CA LEU A 863 -15.60 10.59 -14.62
C LEU A 863 -15.44 9.21 -15.27
N ALA A 864 -15.90 8.12 -14.63
CA ALA A 864 -15.84 6.77 -15.20
C ALA A 864 -16.75 6.57 -16.42
N MET A 865 -17.79 7.41 -16.58
CA MET A 865 -18.61 7.48 -17.80
C MET A 865 -17.88 8.15 -18.98
N LEU A 866 -16.75 8.81 -18.74
CA LEU A 866 -15.87 9.30 -19.81
C LEU A 866 -14.90 8.19 -20.26
N PRO A 867 -14.49 8.16 -21.55
CA PRO A 867 -13.30 7.45 -21.99
C PRO A 867 -12.11 7.63 -21.03
N ARG A 868 -11.35 6.54 -20.80
CA ARG A 868 -10.26 6.44 -19.79
C ARG A 868 -9.27 7.60 -19.88
N ASP A 869 -9.06 8.04 -21.11
CA ASP A 869 -8.24 9.16 -21.58
C ASP A 869 -8.59 10.47 -20.86
N TRP A 870 -9.87 10.83 -20.87
CA TRP A 870 -10.40 12.01 -20.19
C TRP A 870 -10.37 11.87 -18.67
N GLN A 871 -10.45 10.64 -18.16
CA GLN A 871 -10.23 10.39 -16.74
C GLN A 871 -8.79 10.77 -16.37
N MET A 872 -7.80 10.30 -17.16
CA MET A 872 -6.39 10.58 -16.94
C MET A 872 -6.00 12.05 -17.21
N LEU A 873 -6.66 12.75 -18.12
CA LEU A 873 -6.43 14.18 -18.34
C LEU A 873 -7.09 15.08 -17.27
N LEU A 874 -8.38 14.85 -16.96
CA LEU A 874 -9.18 15.73 -16.11
C LEU A 874 -9.12 15.33 -14.63
N GLY A 875 -9.23 14.03 -14.34
CA GLY A 875 -9.20 13.49 -12.98
C GLY A 875 -7.85 13.63 -12.30
N ALA A 876 -6.76 13.78 -13.06
CA ALA A 876 -5.42 14.04 -12.52
C ALA A 876 -5.28 15.43 -11.88
N ARG A 877 -6.24 16.35 -12.07
CA ARG A 877 -6.18 17.75 -11.62
C ARG A 877 -7.24 18.04 -10.54
N PRO A 878 -6.94 18.85 -9.51
CA PRO A 878 -7.91 19.22 -8.48
C PRO A 878 -9.02 20.16 -9.04
N PRO A 879 -10.30 19.98 -8.67
CA PRO A 879 -11.41 20.72 -9.25
C PRO A 879 -11.44 22.18 -8.80
N GLY A 880 -12.00 23.04 -9.66
CA GLY A 880 -12.17 24.46 -9.38
C GLY A 880 -13.33 24.77 -8.44
N TRP A 881 -13.25 25.93 -7.78
CA TRP A 881 -14.43 26.71 -7.40
C TRP A 881 -14.92 27.50 -8.62
N LEU A 882 -14.02 28.18 -9.33
CA LEU A 882 -14.27 28.67 -10.68
C LEU A 882 -13.83 27.60 -11.69
N ASN A 883 -14.79 27.18 -12.54
CA ASN A 883 -14.58 26.30 -13.69
C ASN A 883 -14.87 27.07 -14.99
N THR A 884 -14.52 26.53 -16.15
CA THR A 884 -14.45 27.37 -17.35
C THR A 884 -15.78 27.70 -18.05
N PRO A 885 -16.74 26.77 -18.24
CA PRO A 885 -18.02 27.10 -18.88
C PRO A 885 -18.77 28.26 -18.21
N VAL A 886 -18.62 28.41 -16.88
CA VAL A 886 -19.12 29.55 -16.08
C VAL A 886 -18.62 30.90 -16.58
N LEU A 887 -17.36 30.96 -17.03
CA LEU A 887 -16.68 32.19 -17.44
C LEU A 887 -16.86 32.51 -18.92
N ALA A 888 -17.16 31.50 -19.76
CA ALA A 888 -17.48 31.68 -21.16
C ALA A 888 -18.98 32.01 -21.39
N ALA A 889 -19.88 31.30 -20.71
CA ALA A 889 -21.33 31.39 -20.94
C ALA A 889 -22.12 32.15 -19.85
N GLY A 890 -21.47 32.59 -18.77
CA GLY A 890 -22.14 33.25 -17.63
C GLY A 890 -23.01 32.34 -16.76
N ILE A 891 -22.99 31.03 -17.03
CA ILE A 891 -23.80 30.00 -16.36
C ILE A 891 -23.31 29.76 -14.91
N GLY A 892 -24.18 29.24 -14.05
CA GLY A 892 -23.83 28.91 -12.65
C GLY A 892 -22.81 27.75 -12.53
N PRO A 893 -21.95 27.73 -11.48
CA PRO A 893 -20.91 26.70 -11.34
C PRO A 893 -21.43 25.30 -11.01
N ASP A 894 -22.68 25.23 -10.57
CA ASP A 894 -23.39 24.01 -10.17
C ASP A 894 -24.56 23.69 -11.16
N ALA A 895 -24.41 24.13 -12.43
CA ALA A 895 -25.41 23.92 -13.49
C ALA A 895 -25.34 22.51 -14.11
N PRO A 896 -26.48 21.94 -14.55
CA PRO A 896 -26.53 20.61 -15.15
C PRO A 896 -26.02 20.60 -16.61
N ASP A 897 -25.63 19.42 -17.09
CA ASP A 897 -24.94 19.25 -18.37
C ASP A 897 -25.82 19.47 -19.61
N ASP A 898 -27.15 19.51 -19.46
CA ASP A 898 -28.15 19.85 -20.49
C ASP A 898 -28.27 21.37 -20.74
N ALA A 899 -27.58 22.21 -19.96
CA ALA A 899 -27.55 23.66 -20.12
C ALA A 899 -26.36 24.17 -20.97
N LEU A 900 -25.64 23.28 -21.67
CA LEU A 900 -24.44 23.59 -22.45
C LEU A 900 -24.76 23.90 -23.94
N PRO A 901 -23.83 24.52 -24.69
CA PRO A 901 -23.90 24.56 -26.15
C PRO A 901 -23.95 23.15 -26.77
N PRO A 902 -24.52 22.96 -27.96
CA PRO A 902 -24.81 21.64 -28.53
C PRO A 902 -23.59 20.90 -29.12
N ASP A 903 -22.44 21.56 -29.28
CA ASP A 903 -21.18 20.93 -29.70
C ASP A 903 -20.56 20.10 -28.56
N ASP A 904 -19.66 19.17 -28.88
CA ASP A 904 -19.15 18.17 -27.92
C ASP A 904 -18.74 18.80 -26.55
N PRO A 905 -19.48 18.48 -25.46
CA PRO A 905 -19.33 19.15 -24.17
C PRO A 905 -18.06 18.75 -23.40
N LEU A 906 -17.29 17.79 -23.91
CA LEU A 906 -15.94 17.46 -23.43
C LEU A 906 -14.90 18.30 -24.16
N VAL A 907 -14.94 18.33 -25.51
CA VAL A 907 -14.00 19.09 -26.36
C VAL A 907 -14.01 20.58 -25.97
N SER A 908 -15.19 21.16 -25.84
CA SER A 908 -15.36 22.57 -25.44
C SER A 908 -14.82 22.88 -24.03
N GLU A 909 -14.90 21.95 -23.07
CA GLU A 909 -14.32 22.14 -21.74
C GLU A 909 -12.78 22.08 -21.75
N ILE A 910 -12.18 21.31 -22.68
CA ILE A 910 -10.72 21.18 -22.80
C ILE A 910 -10.09 22.44 -23.39
N GLN A 911 -10.66 22.96 -24.49
CA GLN A 911 -10.23 24.23 -25.08
C GLN A 911 -10.34 25.36 -24.06
N ALA A 912 -11.50 25.47 -23.39
CA ALA A 912 -11.70 26.47 -22.35
C ALA A 912 -10.73 26.26 -21.15
N ALA A 913 -10.49 25.03 -20.70
CA ALA A 913 -9.52 24.77 -19.64
C ALA A 913 -8.10 25.21 -20.03
N ALA A 914 -7.66 25.01 -21.27
CA ALA A 914 -6.38 25.52 -21.77
C ALA A 914 -6.33 27.06 -21.71
N ASP A 915 -7.38 27.75 -22.20
CA ASP A 915 -7.49 29.22 -22.14
C ASP A 915 -7.34 29.75 -20.71
N LEU A 916 -8.00 29.13 -19.74
CA LEU A 916 -8.00 29.63 -18.36
C LEU A 916 -6.65 29.43 -17.64
N TYR A 917 -5.93 28.34 -17.92
CA TYR A 917 -4.54 28.18 -17.46
C TYR A 917 -3.60 29.19 -18.15
N GLY A 918 -3.87 29.57 -19.40
CA GLY A 918 -3.21 30.68 -20.10
C GLY A 918 -3.47 32.04 -19.45
N ILE A 919 -4.71 32.32 -19.02
CA ILE A 919 -5.10 33.58 -18.37
C ILE A 919 -4.50 33.69 -16.95
N ALA A 920 -4.56 32.61 -16.17
CA ALA A 920 -4.15 32.59 -14.77
C ALA A 920 -2.66 32.94 -14.55
N THR A 921 -1.80 32.69 -15.55
CA THR A 921 -0.37 33.01 -15.50
C THR A 921 -0.02 34.43 -15.95
N ARG A 922 -0.92 35.14 -16.65
CA ARG A 922 -0.59 36.43 -17.31
C ARG A 922 -1.11 37.68 -16.59
N ARG A 923 -2.27 37.66 -15.91
CA ARG A 923 -2.88 38.88 -15.31
C ARG A 923 -3.63 38.63 -13.98
N PRO A 924 -2.97 38.65 -12.81
CA PRO A 924 -3.62 38.36 -11.51
C PRO A 924 -4.72 39.35 -11.11
N PHE A 925 -4.63 40.63 -11.48
CA PHE A 925 -5.70 41.60 -11.24
C PHE A 925 -6.95 41.36 -12.09
N GLN A 926 -6.81 40.67 -13.22
CA GLN A 926 -7.97 40.27 -14.03
C GLN A 926 -8.74 39.13 -13.34
N LEU A 927 -8.03 38.23 -12.65
CA LEU A 927 -8.59 37.21 -11.76
C LEU A 927 -9.45 37.84 -10.64
N LEU A 928 -8.97 38.91 -10.01
CA LEU A 928 -9.75 39.68 -9.01
C LEU A 928 -10.97 40.39 -9.63
N ARG A 929 -10.82 41.03 -10.80
CA ARG A 929 -11.95 41.66 -11.52
C ARG A 929 -12.99 40.63 -11.98
N MET A 930 -12.58 39.43 -12.37
CA MET A 930 -13.46 38.30 -12.70
C MET A 930 -14.17 37.78 -11.44
N LEU A 931 -13.48 37.67 -10.30
CA LEU A 931 -14.11 37.35 -9.01
C LEU A 931 -15.22 38.38 -8.67
N ILE A 932 -14.90 39.66 -8.79
CA ILE A 932 -15.84 40.76 -8.50
C ILE A 932 -17.01 40.79 -9.51
N ALA A 933 -16.77 40.50 -10.79
CA ALA A 933 -17.83 40.39 -11.80
C ALA A 933 -18.76 39.19 -11.55
N ALA A 934 -18.19 38.01 -11.26
CA ALA A 934 -18.93 36.80 -10.92
C ALA A 934 -19.66 36.91 -9.56
N LEU A 935 -19.20 37.78 -8.66
CA LEU A 935 -19.93 38.16 -7.44
C LEU A 935 -21.09 39.13 -7.77
N ARG A 936 -20.86 40.17 -8.58
CA ARG A 936 -21.92 41.11 -9.00
C ARG A 936 -23.07 40.39 -9.73
N LEU A 937 -22.76 39.51 -10.68
CA LEU A 937 -23.73 38.62 -11.36
C LEU A 937 -24.44 37.60 -10.43
N LYS A 938 -24.01 37.48 -9.17
CA LYS A 938 -24.64 36.64 -8.14
C LYS A 938 -25.33 37.42 -7.02
N PHE A 939 -25.33 38.76 -7.07
CA PHE A 939 -26.13 39.60 -6.17
C PHE A 939 -27.23 40.42 -6.87
N ALA A 940 -27.22 40.43 -8.22
CA ALA A 940 -28.44 40.45 -9.03
C ALA A 940 -29.10 39.05 -9.09
#